data_AF-A0A7Y7BDH5-F1
#
_entry.id   AF-A0A7Y7BDH5-F1
#
_cell.length_a   1.000
_cell.length_b   1.000
_cell.length_c   1.000
_cell.angle_alpha   90.00
_cell.angle_beta   90.00
_cell.angle_gamma   90.00
#
_symmetry.space_group_name_H-M   'P 1'
#
loop_
_entity.id
_entity.type
_entity.pdbx_description
1 polymer ?
#
loop_
_entity_poly.entity_id
_entity_poly.type
_entity_poly.pdbx_seq_one_letter_code
_entity_poly.pdbx_strand_id
1 'polypeptide(L)'
;DRDWREASAIDTDSDGIADLDDIDDDNDGILDVDESCIDVSVGAGTATGVTEISADVANPANVIDGNLGTRADFNNEGATLQVELRNGSAVAAGTDITINGERRNNTTQMVVSESTDGVTFGNAVTYSFGARRSIEDINHTLATNATHIRIEAINYDDDIRIYEVDYPAFLLPCTGTDSDNDGIPNHLDLDSDNDGIFDIVEAGGVDTDNDGRVDNYTESGSNGWADTFDNIEGAGTPLTDPDNDTDDFQNRIDIDSDGDGINDLIESQVSTGTPVVPVGSDLDEDGIDDAFDVNCIPCGGVTGVPTDPVDTDADSTPDYLDVDSDNDGLNDIIEAWDTDGDYLPDTTPNGNDDDDDGLDDNFDDVVGPNSTTNVYNSQDAGDFPDVTTIDKTPERDWRETNEELCEPGGVDGNILFWVKADNGGTSWRDISNNFENVSAFGNVNNGSLINYNPTNYFDGTVYYNTTLSINANTYSDLAVIAVYEPAVNNAGSVWGEENGGFDRYILDASGATENNAVSNGTSNTSNVSGLYSTASTIMSTVIFDEDEGSGSSVYVNGDQVLTFTADHGGETSNTLQIGAKGNGTQRFKGLISEIIVYNQLLTSDTDLQQIHSYLALKYGITLSNSVNGDYIASDASTLFWDASDNIGFQNNVAGIARDDNTCFNQVQSKSSNPDAIVSIGLDDDNNGLEASNSLNTSTFDGDLSAAVWGHDGADLYDHDENIDFDILQVKSRLNREWRIRETGTVGTVTVSFDVSNLLGPSGVGTNDEAQIVMLVDADGDFSSGAQMVTQSFVVADDGFVNFQIDFADGTYFTLASGEQYALPITLLSFEALPKDDYIQLKWSTTTEEDNSYFRLEKLVNDMDFEPIGYVDGAGNSTQLNEYSFVDAEPSLGYNYYRLVDVDFGGNENTSEVIMVNFESKELVPKPYPNPVRVGESFSLDVPQNTSIENIQLVSMNGQSLRFEKVEEWNKLIISSSELRQGVYLFSFTINGQRYQSKLMVVN
;
A
#
# COMPACT_ATOMS: atom_id res chain seq x y z
N ASP A 1 8.53 68.55 34.76
CA ASP A 1 7.58 69.48 34.10
C ASP A 1 6.92 68.68 32.99
N ARG A 2 5.60 68.85 32.78
CA ARG A 2 4.81 68.09 31.79
C ARG A 2 5.06 68.58 30.36
N ASP A 3 5.42 67.66 29.47
CA ASP A 3 4.65 67.23 28.28
C ASP A 3 3.78 68.29 27.58
N TRP A 4 4.37 68.93 26.56
CA TRP A 4 3.74 69.69 25.45
C TRP A 4 4.81 70.22 24.45
N ARG A 5 6.07 69.79 24.56
CA ARG A 5 7.19 70.22 23.69
C ARG A 5 7.93 69.07 22.99
N GLU A 6 7.54 67.84 23.26
CA GLU A 6 7.96 66.71 22.44
C GLU A 6 6.96 66.67 21.28
N ALA A 7 7.47 66.59 20.06
CA ALA A 7 6.65 66.29 18.90
C ALA A 7 5.85 65.02 19.23
N SER A 8 4.60 64.92 18.79
CA SER A 8 3.80 63.69 18.90
C SER A 8 4.69 62.50 18.53
N ALA A 9 5.13 61.74 19.53
CA ALA A 9 5.73 60.45 19.28
C ALA A 9 4.61 59.56 18.71
N ILE A 10 4.97 58.76 17.72
CA ILE A 10 4.08 57.70 17.24
C ILE A 10 4.05 56.64 18.36
N ASP A 11 2.88 56.05 18.53
CA ASP A 11 2.44 55.13 19.59
C ASP A 11 1.39 54.29 18.86
N THR A 12 1.89 53.29 18.13
CA THR A 12 1.15 52.56 17.09
C THR A 12 0.04 51.72 17.69
N ASP A 13 0.36 50.97 18.74
CA ASP A 13 -0.56 50.14 19.51
C ASP A 13 -1.49 50.91 20.48
N SER A 14 -1.19 52.19 20.77
CA SER A 14 -1.89 53.05 21.74
C SER A 14 -1.83 52.58 23.20
N ASP A 15 -0.78 51.87 23.61
CA ASP A 15 -0.56 51.40 24.98
C ASP A 15 -0.11 52.55 25.93
N GLY A 16 0.41 53.64 25.34
CA GLY A 16 0.87 54.85 26.01
C GLY A 16 2.38 54.89 26.31
N ILE A 17 3.11 53.90 25.85
CA ILE A 17 4.53 53.94 25.50
C ILE A 17 4.58 54.48 24.05
N ALA A 18 5.76 54.72 23.51
CA ALA A 18 5.88 55.27 22.16
C ALA A 18 6.89 54.40 21.46
N ASP A 19 6.72 54.16 20.16
CA ASP A 19 7.52 53.19 19.38
C ASP A 19 9.05 53.35 19.56
N LEU A 20 9.52 54.54 19.95
CA LEU A 20 10.92 54.79 20.28
C LEU A 20 11.43 54.06 21.54
N ASP A 21 10.56 53.96 22.54
CA ASP A 21 10.83 53.35 23.83
C ASP A 21 10.11 52.00 23.99
N ASP A 22 9.32 51.60 22.99
CA ASP A 22 8.67 50.30 22.86
C ASP A 22 9.61 49.26 22.22
N ILE A 23 9.37 47.97 22.45
CA ILE A 23 10.10 46.85 21.83
C ILE A 23 9.17 45.79 21.21
N ASP A 24 7.86 46.07 21.22
CA ASP A 24 6.73 45.24 20.79
C ASP A 24 5.65 46.23 20.27
N ASP A 25 5.90 46.82 19.10
CA ASP A 25 5.20 48.03 18.60
C ASP A 25 3.70 47.83 18.27
N ASP A 26 3.22 46.59 18.19
CA ASP A 26 1.81 46.21 17.92
C ASP A 26 1.11 45.49 19.09
N ASN A 27 1.85 45.07 20.13
CA ASN A 27 1.41 44.29 21.28
C ASN A 27 0.82 42.92 20.93
N ASP A 28 1.39 42.21 19.97
CA ASP A 28 1.11 40.79 19.75
C ASP A 28 1.89 39.89 20.74
N GLY A 29 2.90 40.44 21.41
CA GLY A 29 3.75 39.77 22.41
C GLY A 29 5.03 39.16 21.85
N ILE A 30 5.23 39.21 20.54
CA ILE A 30 6.48 39.02 19.82
C ILE A 30 7.27 40.33 19.95
N LEU A 31 8.58 40.30 19.67
CA LEU A 31 9.43 41.48 19.77
C LEU A 31 9.82 41.94 18.37
N ASP A 32 9.92 43.24 18.13
CA ASP A 32 10.30 43.76 16.82
C ASP A 32 11.64 43.16 16.34
N VAL A 33 12.53 42.82 17.27
CA VAL A 33 13.84 42.21 16.97
C VAL A 33 13.74 40.77 16.45
N ASP A 34 12.75 40.02 16.92
CA ASP A 34 12.43 38.66 16.48
C ASP A 34 11.66 38.71 15.15
N GLU A 35 11.03 39.85 14.82
CA GLU A 35 10.40 40.17 13.53
C GLU A 35 11.31 40.96 12.57
N SER A 36 12.62 40.84 12.78
CA SER A 36 13.65 41.41 11.90
C SER A 36 13.68 42.95 11.79
N CYS A 37 13.06 43.67 12.72
CA CYS A 37 13.13 45.13 12.85
C CYS A 37 14.04 45.57 14.00
N ILE A 38 14.80 46.67 13.79
CA ILE A 38 15.39 47.41 14.91
C ILE A 38 15.55 48.89 14.57
N ASP A 39 14.98 49.72 15.42
CA ASP A 39 15.04 51.16 15.27
C ASP A 39 16.43 51.75 15.55
N VAL A 40 16.89 52.61 14.64
CA VAL A 40 18.26 53.15 14.72
C VAL A 40 18.26 54.50 15.43
N SER A 41 18.69 54.49 16.69
CA SER A 41 18.90 55.71 17.47
C SER A 41 20.04 56.58 16.93
N VAL A 42 19.70 57.79 16.50
CA VAL A 42 20.64 58.81 16.04
C VAL A 42 20.80 59.90 17.10
N GLY A 43 22.01 60.03 17.65
CA GLY A 43 22.32 61.12 18.57
C GLY A 43 22.27 62.50 17.92
N ALA A 44 21.96 63.53 18.73
CA ALA A 44 21.96 64.93 18.32
C ALA A 44 23.31 65.37 17.72
N GLY A 45 23.28 66.28 16.76
CA GLY A 45 24.48 66.74 16.08
C GLY A 45 24.34 68.08 15.37
N THR A 46 25.49 68.65 15.02
CA THR A 46 25.57 69.84 14.18
C THR A 46 25.55 69.42 12.71
N ALA A 47 24.94 70.25 11.86
CA ALA A 47 24.94 70.06 10.42
C ALA A 47 26.38 69.88 9.89
N THR A 48 26.57 69.07 8.86
CA THR A 48 27.91 68.57 8.48
C THR A 48 28.53 69.26 7.28
N GLY A 49 27.73 69.93 6.45
CA GLY A 49 28.21 70.43 5.16
C GLY A 49 27.51 71.69 4.67
N VAL A 50 28.17 72.35 3.71
CA VAL A 50 27.64 73.52 3.01
C VAL A 50 28.03 73.41 1.54
N THR A 51 27.05 73.38 0.64
CA THR A 51 27.27 72.97 -0.76
C THR A 51 26.97 74.08 -1.77
N GLU A 52 25.82 74.77 -1.68
CA GLU A 52 25.48 75.94 -2.50
C GLU A 52 25.52 77.24 -1.71
N ILE A 53 26.38 78.16 -2.15
CA ILE A 53 26.63 79.44 -1.47
C ILE A 53 26.40 80.57 -2.46
N SER A 54 25.43 81.44 -2.19
CA SER A 54 25.32 82.73 -2.89
C SER A 54 26.54 83.61 -2.56
N ALA A 55 27.03 84.38 -3.53
CA ALA A 55 28.18 85.28 -3.35
C ALA A 55 28.01 86.32 -2.23
N ASP A 56 26.77 86.51 -1.77
CA ASP A 56 26.40 87.45 -0.73
C ASP A 56 26.40 86.86 0.69
N VAL A 57 26.78 85.58 0.86
CA VAL A 57 26.98 84.94 2.16
C VAL A 57 28.48 84.90 2.52
N ALA A 58 28.86 85.56 3.61
CA ALA A 58 30.23 85.60 4.10
C ALA A 58 30.47 84.58 5.22
N ASN A 59 31.60 83.87 5.16
CA ASN A 59 31.99 82.80 6.11
C ASN A 59 30.92 81.70 6.30
N PRO A 60 30.40 81.12 5.20
CA PRO A 60 29.28 80.17 5.24
C PRO A 60 29.57 78.90 6.06
N ALA A 61 30.83 78.43 6.09
CA ALA A 61 31.23 77.25 6.86
C ALA A 61 31.12 77.42 8.38
N ASN A 62 30.89 78.64 8.88
CA ASN A 62 30.72 78.86 10.31
C ASN A 62 29.38 78.32 10.84
N VAL A 63 28.40 78.00 9.97
CA VAL A 63 27.11 77.42 10.43
C VAL A 63 27.21 75.95 10.84
N ILE A 64 28.36 75.31 10.59
CA ILE A 64 28.61 73.87 10.82
C ILE A 64 29.84 73.63 11.71
N ASP A 65 30.38 74.67 12.36
CA ASP A 65 31.70 74.60 12.99
C ASP A 65 31.69 74.25 14.49
N GLY A 66 30.51 74.00 15.08
CA GLY A 66 30.38 73.66 16.49
C GLY A 66 30.60 74.84 17.44
N ASN A 67 30.68 76.08 16.92
CA ASN A 67 31.15 77.24 17.67
C ASN A 67 30.23 78.46 17.50
N LEU A 68 29.32 78.64 18.45
CA LEU A 68 28.44 79.81 18.62
C LEU A 68 29.17 81.18 18.70
N GLY A 69 30.51 81.23 18.72
CA GLY A 69 31.30 82.46 18.62
C GLY A 69 31.58 82.93 17.19
N THR A 70 31.43 82.05 16.21
CA THR A 70 31.57 82.29 14.76
C THR A 70 30.19 82.30 14.10
N ARG A 71 30.08 82.88 12.89
CA ARG A 71 28.79 83.03 12.21
C ARG A 71 28.94 83.25 10.69
N ALA A 72 27.94 82.83 9.93
CA ALA A 72 27.74 83.24 8.54
C ALA A 72 26.94 84.54 8.50
N ASP A 73 27.39 85.53 7.73
CA ASP A 73 26.71 86.81 7.54
C ASP A 73 26.07 86.85 6.13
N PHE A 74 24.73 86.95 6.05
CA PHE A 74 23.96 87.09 4.80
C PHE A 74 23.79 88.58 4.50
N ASN A 75 24.43 89.10 3.45
CA ASN A 75 24.63 90.55 3.26
C ASN A 75 23.65 91.22 2.28
N ASN A 76 22.78 90.47 1.59
CA ASN A 76 21.78 90.99 0.65
C ASN A 76 20.47 90.19 0.69
N GLU A 77 19.40 90.80 0.15
CA GLU A 77 18.15 90.10 -0.14
C GLU A 77 18.35 89.01 -1.19
N GLY A 78 17.78 87.83 -0.97
CA GLY A 78 17.94 86.65 -1.82
C GLY A 78 19.29 85.94 -1.64
N ALA A 79 20.08 86.29 -0.61
CA ALA A 79 21.26 85.51 -0.25
C ALA A 79 20.81 84.12 0.25
N THR A 80 21.30 83.07 -0.41
CA THR A 80 20.97 81.67 -0.11
C THR A 80 22.18 80.90 0.40
N LEU A 81 21.93 79.97 1.31
CA LEU A 81 22.89 79.01 1.84
C LEU A 81 22.23 77.63 1.92
N GLN A 82 22.79 76.65 1.23
CA GLN A 82 22.42 75.25 1.39
C GLN A 82 23.29 74.60 2.46
N VAL A 83 22.64 73.92 3.39
CA VAL A 83 23.25 73.23 4.52
C VAL A 83 22.91 71.75 4.41
N GLU A 84 23.93 70.91 4.44
CA GLU A 84 23.83 69.45 4.51
C GLU A 84 23.77 69.04 5.98
N LEU A 85 22.75 68.27 6.35
CA LEU A 85 22.45 67.98 7.74
C LEU A 85 23.36 66.88 8.32
N ARG A 86 23.42 65.70 7.70
CA ARG A 86 24.08 64.51 8.31
C ARG A 86 24.93 63.71 7.32
N ASN A 87 25.93 64.34 6.72
CA ASN A 87 26.94 63.73 5.85
C ASN A 87 26.32 62.85 4.74
N GLY A 88 25.25 63.36 4.13
CA GLY A 88 24.46 62.71 3.10
C GLY A 88 23.37 61.76 3.61
N SER A 89 23.38 61.37 4.88
CA SER A 89 22.31 60.58 5.50
C SER A 89 21.09 61.46 5.80
N ALA A 90 19.91 60.85 5.77
CA ALA A 90 18.67 61.54 6.07
C ALA A 90 18.55 61.87 7.57
N VAL A 91 17.88 62.99 7.84
CA VAL A 91 17.25 63.30 9.12
C VAL A 91 15.75 63.08 8.93
N ALA A 92 15.12 62.35 9.86
CA ALA A 92 13.74 61.91 9.72
C ALA A 92 12.76 63.09 9.64
N ALA A 93 11.65 62.90 8.92
CA ALA A 93 10.50 63.79 8.95
C ALA A 93 10.01 63.97 10.40
N GLY A 94 9.38 65.11 10.71
CA GLY A 94 8.98 65.45 12.08
C GLY A 94 10.12 65.99 12.95
N THR A 95 11.39 65.82 12.57
CA THR A 95 12.53 66.33 13.35
C THR A 95 12.65 67.85 13.30
N ASP A 96 12.81 68.49 14.46
CA ASP A 96 12.97 69.95 14.61
C ASP A 96 14.42 70.41 14.39
N ILE A 97 14.76 70.88 13.19
CA ILE A 97 16.07 71.48 12.91
C ILE A 97 16.18 72.83 13.60
N THR A 98 17.18 73.00 14.45
CA THR A 98 17.42 74.24 15.18
C THR A 98 18.40 75.12 14.42
N ILE A 99 17.96 76.32 14.05
CA ILE A 99 18.79 77.33 13.38
C ILE A 99 19.05 78.46 14.36
N ASN A 100 20.28 78.54 14.88
CA ASN A 100 20.68 79.59 15.80
C ASN A 100 21.02 80.86 15.03
N GLY A 101 20.20 81.91 15.17
CA GLY A 101 20.33 83.11 14.34
C GLY A 101 20.08 84.44 15.05
N GLU A 102 20.63 85.51 14.48
CA GLU A 102 20.45 86.90 14.93
C GLU A 102 20.07 87.78 13.73
N ARG A 103 19.09 88.67 13.92
CA ARG A 103 18.82 89.77 12.98
C ARG A 103 19.44 91.10 13.42
N ARG A 104 19.94 91.87 12.44
CA ARG A 104 20.52 93.21 12.66
C ARG A 104 19.55 94.38 12.56
N ASN A 105 18.47 94.31 11.77
CA ASN A 105 17.42 95.36 11.64
C ASN A 105 15.99 94.77 11.66
N ASN A 106 14.97 95.62 11.70
CA ASN A 106 13.62 95.27 12.17
C ASN A 106 12.71 94.54 11.15
N THR A 107 13.08 94.40 9.88
CA THR A 107 12.20 93.83 8.84
C THR A 107 12.70 92.51 8.25
N THR A 108 13.97 92.17 8.44
CA THR A 108 14.59 90.98 7.83
C THR A 108 13.97 89.67 8.35
N GLN A 109 13.66 88.76 7.43
CA GLN A 109 13.08 87.43 7.63
C GLN A 109 13.93 86.38 6.90
N MET A 110 13.75 85.10 7.22
CA MET A 110 14.35 83.99 6.46
C MET A 110 13.30 83.02 5.95
N VAL A 111 13.56 82.38 4.83
CA VAL A 111 12.82 81.21 4.34
C VAL A 111 13.73 80.00 4.49
N VAL A 112 13.18 78.91 5.02
CA VAL A 112 13.85 77.61 5.09
C VAL A 112 13.06 76.64 4.22
N SER A 113 13.73 75.96 3.30
CA SER A 113 13.16 74.89 2.46
C SER A 113 14.02 73.63 2.58
N GLU A 114 13.43 72.45 2.45
CA GLU A 114 14.12 71.16 2.65
C GLU A 114 14.26 70.38 1.34
N SER A 115 15.13 69.36 1.33
CA SER A 115 15.40 68.51 0.17
C SER A 115 15.93 67.13 0.58
N THR A 116 15.48 66.08 -0.12
CA THR A 116 15.95 64.69 0.02
C THR A 116 17.23 64.43 -0.78
N ASP A 117 17.43 65.13 -1.90
CA ASP A 117 18.52 64.90 -2.87
C ASP A 117 19.57 66.02 -2.91
N GLY A 118 19.34 67.13 -2.20
CA GLY A 118 20.18 68.33 -2.22
C GLY A 118 20.09 69.15 -3.51
N VAL A 119 19.13 68.86 -4.39
CA VAL A 119 18.94 69.52 -5.69
C VAL A 119 17.55 70.18 -5.78
N THR A 120 16.52 69.45 -5.40
CA THR A 120 15.12 69.91 -5.47
C THR A 120 14.64 70.29 -4.08
N PHE A 121 14.29 71.56 -3.90
CA PHE A 121 13.87 72.10 -2.60
C PHE A 121 12.36 72.36 -2.55
N GLY A 122 11.69 71.80 -1.53
CA GLY A 122 10.26 71.89 -1.26
C GLY A 122 9.94 72.44 0.13
N ASN A 123 8.67 72.37 0.53
CA ASN A 123 8.16 72.64 1.89
C ASN A 123 8.68 73.94 2.54
N ALA A 124 8.73 75.03 1.78
CA ALA A 124 9.32 76.29 2.23
C ALA A 124 8.50 76.98 3.34
N VAL A 125 9.13 77.27 4.48
CA VAL A 125 8.53 77.97 5.63
C VAL A 125 9.23 79.30 5.88
N THR A 126 8.46 80.36 6.15
CA THR A 126 9.00 81.70 6.43
C THR A 126 9.05 81.99 7.93
N TYR A 127 10.24 82.35 8.42
CA TYR A 127 10.51 82.70 9.81
C TYR A 127 10.81 84.18 10.00
N SER A 128 10.35 84.72 11.13
CA SER A 128 10.65 86.08 11.58
C SER A 128 11.41 86.02 12.91
N PHE A 129 12.50 86.77 13.02
CA PHE A 129 13.21 86.89 14.30
C PHE A 129 12.51 87.89 15.23
N GLY A 130 12.61 87.63 16.52
CA GLY A 130 12.10 88.43 17.63
C GLY A 130 12.88 89.72 17.84
N ALA A 131 13.62 89.85 18.94
CA ALA A 131 14.27 91.12 19.29
C ALA A 131 15.50 91.42 18.42
N ARG A 132 15.69 92.69 18.05
CA ARG A 132 16.89 93.13 17.32
C ARG A 132 18.15 92.81 18.14
N ARG A 133 19.16 92.22 17.49
CA ARG A 133 20.43 91.81 18.10
C ARG A 133 20.30 90.81 19.26
N SER A 134 19.24 90.01 19.23
CA SER A 134 19.11 88.84 20.08
C SER A 134 19.46 87.62 19.24
N ILE A 135 20.27 86.73 19.82
CA ILE A 135 20.43 85.38 19.30
C ILE A 135 19.19 84.60 19.75
N GLU A 136 18.57 83.90 18.81
CA GLU A 136 17.34 83.14 19.00
C GLU A 136 17.46 81.82 18.24
N ASP A 137 16.90 80.76 18.82
CA ASP A 137 16.77 79.45 18.19
C ASP A 137 15.48 79.44 17.36
N ILE A 138 15.63 79.17 16.07
CA ILE A 138 14.49 79.01 15.16
C ILE A 138 14.36 77.53 14.82
N ASN A 139 13.27 76.91 15.26
CA ASN A 139 13.00 75.50 14.97
C ASN A 139 12.26 75.35 13.64
N HIS A 140 12.75 74.45 12.82
CA HIS A 140 12.17 74.05 11.54
C HIS A 140 11.92 72.55 11.55
N THR A 141 10.66 72.17 11.79
CA THR A 141 10.17 70.79 11.68
C THR A 141 10.23 70.34 10.23
N LEU A 142 10.96 69.25 9.96
CA LEU A 142 11.02 68.66 8.63
C LEU A 142 9.69 68.02 8.25
N ALA A 143 9.24 68.20 7.01
CA ALA A 143 8.04 67.55 6.50
C ALA A 143 8.34 66.26 5.72
N THR A 144 9.60 65.99 5.43
CA THR A 144 10.09 64.79 4.73
C THR A 144 11.47 64.38 5.27
N ASN A 145 11.88 63.13 5.03
CA ASN A 145 13.23 62.66 5.34
C ASN A 145 14.27 63.46 4.54
N ALA A 146 14.87 64.47 5.15
CA ALA A 146 15.68 65.46 4.45
C ALA A 146 17.18 65.23 4.68
N THR A 147 17.97 65.36 3.61
CA THR A 147 19.44 65.38 3.69
C THR A 147 19.98 66.81 3.74
N HIS A 148 19.18 67.78 3.27
CA HIS A 148 19.57 69.18 3.14
C HIS A 148 18.45 70.15 3.50
N ILE A 149 18.85 71.33 4.01
CA ILE A 149 18.00 72.52 4.05
C ILE A 149 18.63 73.67 3.27
N ARG A 150 17.82 74.63 2.86
CA ARG A 150 18.27 75.88 2.24
C ARG A 150 17.65 77.06 2.97
N ILE A 151 18.53 77.95 3.42
CA ILE A 151 18.18 79.20 4.11
C ILE A 151 18.30 80.35 3.12
N GLU A 152 17.24 81.14 2.96
CA GLU A 152 17.20 82.33 2.09
C GLU A 152 16.80 83.57 2.90
N ALA A 153 17.58 84.66 2.77
CA ALA A 153 17.26 85.93 3.40
C ALA A 153 16.23 86.74 2.57
N ILE A 154 15.09 87.13 3.18
CA ILE A 154 14.00 87.89 2.52
C ILE A 154 13.56 89.11 3.34
N ASN A 155 12.84 90.06 2.70
CA ASN A 155 12.33 91.30 3.34
C ASN A 155 13.45 92.10 4.05
N TYR A 156 14.58 92.21 3.35
CA TYR A 156 15.89 92.53 3.90
C TYR A 156 16.15 94.04 4.09
N ASP A 157 16.57 94.47 5.29
CA ASP A 157 17.01 95.86 5.60
C ASP A 157 18.36 95.91 6.37
N ASP A 158 19.06 94.76 6.53
CA ASP A 158 20.42 94.54 7.06
C ASP A 158 20.70 93.03 7.20
N ASP A 159 21.93 92.67 7.60
CA ASP A 159 22.41 91.28 7.67
C ASP A 159 21.57 90.35 8.57
N ILE A 160 21.36 89.11 8.10
CA ILE A 160 21.03 87.94 8.95
C ILE A 160 22.33 87.25 9.31
N ARG A 161 22.44 86.80 10.56
CA ARG A 161 23.57 86.01 11.03
C ARG A 161 23.09 84.66 11.46
N ILE A 162 23.67 83.61 10.91
CA ILE A 162 23.45 82.24 11.35
C ILE A 162 24.73 81.78 12.03
N TYR A 163 24.62 81.40 13.28
CA TYR A 163 25.73 80.92 14.09
C TYR A 163 25.90 79.43 13.92
N GLU A 164 24.79 78.68 13.89
CA GLU A 164 24.81 77.23 13.88
C GLU A 164 23.49 76.66 13.34
N VAL A 165 23.56 75.48 12.76
CA VAL A 165 22.40 74.65 12.40
C VAL A 165 22.61 73.28 13.03
N ASP A 166 21.72 72.88 13.92
CA ASP A 166 21.76 71.63 14.66
C ASP A 166 20.48 70.81 14.42
N TYR A 167 20.58 69.50 14.61
CA TYR A 167 19.45 68.59 14.72
C TYR A 167 19.50 67.89 16.08
N PRO A 168 18.33 67.67 16.73
CA PRO A 168 18.23 66.90 17.97
C PRO A 168 18.51 65.41 17.71
N ALA A 169 18.48 64.60 18.77
CA ALA A 169 18.43 63.16 18.59
C ALA A 169 17.08 62.76 17.96
N PHE A 170 17.07 61.73 17.13
CA PHE A 170 15.89 61.20 16.43
C PHE A 170 16.09 59.71 16.14
N LEU A 171 15.00 58.96 15.92
CA LEU A 171 15.06 57.62 15.37
C LEU A 171 14.94 57.64 13.86
N LEU A 172 15.67 56.74 13.22
CA LEU A 172 15.29 56.27 11.91
C LEU A 172 14.46 55.01 12.12
N PRO A 173 13.14 55.06 11.87
CA PRO A 173 12.33 53.87 11.90
C PRO A 173 12.91 52.83 10.95
N CYS A 174 12.94 51.58 11.36
CA CYS A 174 13.16 50.46 10.46
C CYS A 174 12.05 50.49 9.37
N THR A 175 12.27 49.77 8.28
CA THR A 175 11.22 49.62 7.25
C THR A 175 10.64 48.22 7.23
N GLY A 176 10.95 47.41 8.26
CA GLY A 176 10.58 46.00 8.42
C GLY A 176 10.94 45.10 7.23
N THR A 177 10.68 43.81 7.41
CA THR A 177 10.18 42.93 6.33
C THR A 177 8.66 43.11 6.29
N ASP A 178 8.04 42.73 5.19
CA ASP A 178 6.61 42.86 4.91
C ASP A 178 6.28 41.59 4.11
N SER A 179 5.99 40.51 4.85
CA SER A 179 5.89 39.14 4.34
C SER A 179 4.70 39.00 3.39
N ASP A 180 3.54 39.51 3.79
CA ASP A 180 2.34 39.51 2.95
C ASP A 180 2.29 40.67 1.92
N ASN A 181 3.21 41.64 2.02
CA ASN A 181 3.31 42.76 1.09
C ASN A 181 1.98 43.57 0.97
N ASP A 182 1.21 43.68 2.06
CA ASP A 182 0.04 44.54 2.17
C ASP A 182 0.41 46.02 2.41
N GLY A 183 1.65 46.26 2.87
CA GLY A 183 2.22 47.56 3.17
C GLY A 183 2.37 47.90 4.65
N ILE A 184 2.01 46.97 5.54
CA ILE A 184 2.22 46.96 6.99
C ILE A 184 3.41 46.01 7.25
N PRO A 185 4.55 46.48 7.76
CA PRO A 185 5.69 45.60 7.97
C PRO A 185 5.54 44.77 9.25
N ASN A 186 5.89 43.48 9.22
CA ASN A 186 5.62 42.46 10.25
C ASN A 186 5.56 42.94 11.72
N HIS A 187 6.57 43.67 12.23
CA HIS A 187 6.57 44.30 13.58
C HIS A 187 5.44 45.31 13.89
N LEU A 188 4.49 45.50 12.98
CA LEU A 188 3.31 46.34 13.12
C LEU A 188 2.05 45.61 12.60
N ASP A 189 2.20 44.36 12.21
CA ASP A 189 1.20 43.52 11.56
C ASP A 189 0.78 42.42 12.52
N LEU A 190 -0.52 42.18 12.65
CA LEU A 190 -1.05 41.20 13.59
C LEU A 190 -1.34 39.84 12.92
N ASP A 191 -1.14 39.76 11.61
CA ASP A 191 -1.36 38.60 10.73
C ASP A 191 -0.36 38.71 9.56
N SER A 192 0.93 38.52 9.88
CA SER A 192 2.09 38.86 9.04
C SER A 192 2.13 38.14 7.68
N ASP A 193 1.47 37.00 7.55
CA ASP A 193 1.26 36.31 6.28
C ASP A 193 -0.19 36.35 5.79
N ASN A 194 -1.17 36.85 6.57
CA ASN A 194 -2.54 37.10 6.14
C ASN A 194 -3.33 35.81 5.85
N ASP A 195 -2.98 34.74 6.55
CA ASP A 195 -3.66 33.45 6.50
C ASP A 195 -4.86 33.39 7.49
N GLY A 196 -5.04 34.43 8.31
CA GLY A 196 -6.16 34.58 9.23
C GLY A 196 -5.99 33.81 10.54
N ILE A 197 -4.85 33.16 10.76
CA ILE A 197 -4.30 32.80 12.05
C ILE A 197 -3.41 33.97 12.47
N PHE A 198 -3.54 34.45 13.71
CA PHE A 198 -2.81 35.65 14.12
C PHE A 198 -1.43 35.30 14.68
N ASP A 199 -0.45 36.17 14.49
CA ASP A 199 0.96 35.98 14.88
C ASP A 199 1.10 35.50 16.34
N ILE A 200 0.32 36.08 17.26
CA ILE A 200 0.30 35.67 18.66
C ILE A 200 -0.09 34.19 18.85
N VAL A 201 -1.02 33.66 18.06
CA VAL A 201 -1.49 32.27 18.14
C VAL A 201 -0.39 31.33 17.67
N GLU A 202 0.22 31.65 16.53
CA GLU A 202 1.25 30.83 15.88
C GLU A 202 2.57 30.84 16.66
N ALA A 203 2.91 31.97 17.28
CA ALA A 203 4.02 32.08 18.20
C ALA A 203 3.84 31.27 19.51
N GLY A 204 2.67 30.63 19.70
CA GLY A 204 2.32 29.75 20.82
C GLY A 204 1.55 30.46 21.95
N GLY A 205 0.97 31.62 21.66
CA GLY A 205 0.16 32.43 22.56
C GLY A 205 -1.30 32.01 22.61
N VAL A 206 -2.12 32.86 23.21
CA VAL A 206 -3.58 32.66 23.30
C VAL A 206 -4.25 34.00 23.08
N ASP A 207 -5.13 34.07 22.11
CA ASP A 207 -6.00 35.21 21.85
C ASP A 207 -7.46 34.79 22.04
N THR A 208 -8.09 35.22 23.14
CA THR A 208 -9.48 34.84 23.46
C THR A 208 -10.51 35.80 22.87
N ASP A 209 -10.13 37.03 22.54
CA ASP A 209 -11.01 38.05 21.94
C ASP A 209 -10.82 38.27 20.45
N ASN A 210 -9.87 37.55 19.84
CA ASN A 210 -9.60 37.49 18.41
C ASN A 210 -9.29 38.88 17.86
N ASP A 211 -8.43 39.63 18.56
CA ASP A 211 -7.96 40.95 18.16
C ASP A 211 -6.45 40.99 17.81
N GLY A 212 -5.81 39.83 17.70
CA GLY A 212 -4.40 39.69 17.33
C GLY A 212 -3.42 40.08 18.44
N ARG A 213 -3.91 40.57 19.59
CA ARG A 213 -3.06 41.18 20.62
C ARG A 213 -3.04 40.41 21.92
N VAL A 214 -2.07 40.77 22.77
CA VAL A 214 -1.95 40.18 24.10
C VAL A 214 -3.19 40.44 24.97
N ASP A 215 -3.87 39.35 25.22
CA ASP A 215 -5.08 39.25 26.01
C ASP A 215 -4.89 39.76 27.47
N ASN A 216 -5.77 40.65 27.94
CA ASN A 216 -5.66 41.34 29.24
C ASN A 216 -4.34 42.12 29.46
N TYR A 217 -3.82 42.74 28.41
CA TYR A 217 -2.58 43.53 28.43
C TYR A 217 -2.34 44.34 29.72
N THR A 218 -1.17 44.11 30.32
CA THR A 218 -0.65 44.92 31.42
C THR A 218 0.86 45.04 31.31
N GLU A 219 1.37 46.27 31.43
CA GLU A 219 2.80 46.56 31.48
C GLU A 219 3.12 47.29 32.80
N SER A 220 4.09 46.76 33.55
CA SER A 220 4.55 47.32 34.83
C SER A 220 5.89 48.07 34.73
N GLY A 221 6.55 47.99 33.58
CA GLY A 221 7.88 48.47 33.26
C GLY A 221 7.88 49.82 32.54
N SER A 222 8.70 49.90 31.49
CA SER A 222 8.76 51.06 30.57
C SER A 222 9.24 50.67 29.17
N ASN A 223 9.05 49.42 28.77
CA ASN A 223 9.55 48.89 27.50
C ASN A 223 8.45 48.36 26.58
N GLY A 224 7.16 48.46 26.94
CA GLY A 224 6.04 48.11 26.05
C GLY A 224 5.74 46.63 25.92
N TRP A 225 6.71 45.76 26.19
CA TRP A 225 6.46 44.32 26.23
C TRP A 225 5.55 43.90 27.39
N ALA A 226 4.47 43.17 27.09
CA ALA A 226 3.46 42.77 28.08
C ALA A 226 4.03 41.93 29.26
N ASP A 227 3.59 42.20 30.50
CA ASP A 227 4.05 41.52 31.73
C ASP A 227 3.94 39.97 31.66
N THR A 228 3.03 39.46 30.82
CA THR A 228 2.81 38.02 30.59
C THR A 228 4.02 37.35 29.93
N PHE A 229 4.65 38.05 28.99
CA PHE A 229 5.77 37.57 28.17
C PHE A 229 7.11 38.18 28.61
N ASP A 230 7.09 39.37 29.22
CA ASP A 230 8.29 40.10 29.62
C ASP A 230 9.13 39.39 30.70
N ASN A 231 10.32 38.94 30.27
CA ASN A 231 11.34 38.33 31.12
C ASN A 231 12.50 39.28 31.49
N ILE A 232 12.50 40.51 30.95
CA ILE A 232 13.52 41.54 31.15
C ILE A 232 13.19 42.36 32.40
N GLU A 233 11.97 42.91 32.47
CA GLU A 233 11.49 43.73 33.59
C GLU A 233 10.47 42.99 34.48
N GLY A 234 9.86 41.93 33.94
CA GLY A 234 8.87 41.06 34.57
C GLY A 234 9.37 39.68 35.01
N ALA A 235 8.39 38.77 35.18
CA ALA A 235 8.59 37.34 35.41
C ALA A 235 7.78 36.51 34.41
N GLY A 236 7.48 37.12 33.26
CA GLY A 236 6.83 36.51 32.12
C GLY A 236 7.70 35.45 31.47
N THR A 237 7.10 34.70 30.55
CA THR A 237 7.79 33.70 29.73
C THR A 237 7.56 34.10 28.29
N PRO A 238 8.61 34.38 27.50
CA PRO A 238 8.43 34.77 26.10
C PRO A 238 7.70 33.69 25.31
N LEU A 239 7.02 34.11 24.25
CA LEU A 239 6.51 33.21 23.22
C LEU A 239 7.66 32.38 22.63
N THR A 240 7.32 31.19 22.15
CA THR A 240 8.32 30.27 21.61
C THR A 240 8.71 30.61 20.20
N ASP A 241 7.78 31.21 19.44
CA ASP A 241 7.93 31.58 18.04
C ASP A 241 8.51 30.41 17.21
N PRO A 242 7.76 29.30 17.12
CA PRO A 242 8.23 28.07 16.54
C PRO A 242 8.42 28.17 15.02
N ASP A 243 9.23 27.24 14.55
CA ASP A 243 9.48 26.87 13.16
C ASP A 243 9.26 25.34 13.17
N ASN A 244 8.11 24.90 12.65
CA ASN A 244 7.62 23.54 12.88
C ASN A 244 8.22 22.52 11.90
N ASP A 245 8.39 22.89 10.63
CA ASP A 245 8.98 22.04 9.59
C ASP A 245 10.52 22.18 9.46
N THR A 246 11.12 23.20 10.08
CA THR A 246 12.55 23.52 10.13
C THR A 246 13.16 24.07 8.83
N ASP A 247 12.38 24.81 8.05
CA ASP A 247 12.80 25.44 6.78
C ASP A 247 13.46 26.83 6.91
N ASP A 248 13.62 27.31 8.16
CA ASP A 248 14.11 28.65 8.58
C ASP A 248 13.05 29.78 8.53
N PHE A 249 11.78 29.50 8.22
CA PHE A 249 10.64 30.40 8.43
C PHE A 249 10.00 30.11 9.79
N GLN A 250 9.29 31.09 10.35
CA GLN A 250 8.56 30.89 11.60
C GLN A 250 7.10 30.79 11.23
N ASN A 251 6.32 30.01 11.97
CA ASN A 251 4.94 29.70 11.59
C ASN A 251 4.13 30.96 11.19
N ARG A 252 4.25 32.06 11.95
CA ARG A 252 3.58 33.35 11.66
C ARG A 252 3.89 34.05 10.32
N ILE A 253 4.87 33.54 9.58
CA ILE A 253 5.28 34.08 8.27
C ILE A 253 5.37 32.98 7.21
N ASP A 254 4.88 31.79 7.53
CA ASP A 254 5.02 30.57 6.75
C ASP A 254 3.61 30.07 6.42
N ILE A 255 3.32 29.91 5.13
CA ILE A 255 1.97 29.58 4.68
C ILE A 255 1.71 28.07 4.60
N ASP A 256 2.70 27.24 4.95
CA ASP A 256 2.70 25.77 4.97
C ASP A 256 3.55 25.29 6.15
N SER A 257 3.15 25.66 7.37
CA SER A 257 3.96 25.55 8.60
C SER A 257 4.45 24.14 8.93
N ASP A 258 3.80 23.08 8.44
CA ASP A 258 4.22 21.69 8.64
C ASP A 258 4.83 21.03 7.38
N GLY A 259 4.89 21.79 6.28
CA GLY A 259 5.62 21.47 5.05
C GLY A 259 5.01 20.32 4.25
N ASP A 260 3.71 20.10 4.38
CA ASP A 260 2.97 19.01 3.76
C ASP A 260 2.41 19.40 2.37
N GLY A 261 2.50 20.69 2.00
CA GLY A 261 2.10 21.23 0.70
C GLY A 261 0.62 21.60 0.61
N ILE A 262 -0.14 21.42 1.69
CA ILE A 262 -1.42 22.10 1.91
C ILE A 262 -1.07 23.52 2.39
N ASN A 263 -2.03 24.30 2.85
CA ASN A 263 -1.79 25.72 3.13
C ASN A 263 -2.51 26.03 4.43
N ASP A 264 -1.85 26.79 5.30
CA ASP A 264 -2.29 26.98 6.68
C ASP A 264 -3.70 27.59 6.76
N LEU A 265 -4.04 28.53 5.87
CA LEU A 265 -5.41 29.07 5.74
C LEU A 265 -6.45 27.98 5.43
N ILE A 266 -6.09 27.02 4.59
CA ILE A 266 -6.95 25.93 4.14
C ILE A 266 -7.14 24.90 5.25
N GLU A 267 -6.13 24.69 6.08
CA GLU A 267 -6.09 23.71 7.15
C GLU A 267 -6.63 24.25 8.46
N SER A 268 -6.36 25.49 8.81
CA SER A 268 -6.93 26.13 9.99
C SER A 268 -8.47 26.24 9.97
N GLN A 269 -9.12 25.98 8.82
CA GLN A 269 -10.57 26.09 8.63
C GLN A 269 -11.31 24.74 8.46
N VAL A 270 -12.53 24.67 9.00
CA VAL A 270 -13.41 23.49 8.84
C VAL A 270 -13.79 23.22 7.37
N SER A 271 -13.87 21.96 6.97
CA SER A 271 -14.14 21.54 5.58
C SER A 271 -15.57 21.79 5.07
N THR A 272 -16.43 22.46 5.86
CA THR A 272 -17.82 22.73 5.47
C THR A 272 -18.02 24.13 4.91
N GLY A 273 -18.02 24.26 3.58
CA GLY A 273 -18.40 25.50 2.91
C GLY A 273 -17.41 25.90 1.83
N THR A 274 -17.23 27.21 1.67
CA THR A 274 -16.08 27.78 0.96
C THR A 274 -15.21 28.38 2.07
N PRO A 275 -13.89 28.13 2.11
CA PRO A 275 -13.03 28.76 3.10
C PRO A 275 -13.23 30.28 3.04
N VAL A 276 -13.12 30.92 4.20
CA VAL A 276 -12.93 32.36 4.29
C VAL A 276 -11.56 32.62 3.68
N VAL A 277 -11.50 33.58 2.76
CA VAL A 277 -10.26 33.97 2.10
C VAL A 277 -10.13 35.49 2.21
N PRO A 278 -8.90 36.01 2.28
CA PRO A 278 -8.62 37.45 2.32
C PRO A 278 -9.33 38.22 1.20
N VAL A 279 -9.77 39.44 1.50
CA VAL A 279 -10.44 40.32 0.51
C VAL A 279 -9.52 41.41 -0.05
N GLY A 280 -8.32 41.57 0.50
CA GLY A 280 -7.35 42.57 0.10
C GLY A 280 -7.67 43.97 0.62
N SER A 281 -8.33 44.05 1.76
CA SER A 281 -8.64 45.32 2.41
C SER A 281 -8.55 45.22 3.92
N ASP A 282 -7.64 45.98 4.48
CA ASP A 282 -7.64 46.42 5.87
C ASP A 282 -8.05 47.91 5.90
N LEU A 283 -9.12 48.23 6.63
CA LEU A 283 -9.68 49.59 6.71
C LEU A 283 -9.29 50.33 7.99
N ASP A 284 -8.81 49.60 8.98
CA ASP A 284 -8.33 50.06 10.28
C ASP A 284 -6.86 50.44 10.22
N GLU A 285 -6.12 49.82 9.29
CA GLU A 285 -4.68 49.84 9.18
C GLU A 285 -4.04 49.22 10.45
N ASP A 286 -4.56 48.07 10.88
CA ASP A 286 -4.08 47.30 12.05
C ASP A 286 -3.50 45.92 11.73
N GLY A 287 -3.35 45.57 10.44
CA GLY A 287 -2.70 44.33 9.99
C GLY A 287 -3.67 43.21 9.61
N ILE A 288 -4.88 43.22 10.17
CA ILE A 288 -5.83 42.12 9.97
C ILE A 288 -6.72 42.42 8.74
N ASP A 289 -6.79 41.50 7.77
CA ASP A 289 -7.71 41.68 6.63
C ASP A 289 -9.19 41.70 7.10
N ASP A 290 -10.00 42.56 6.47
CA ASP A 290 -11.44 42.73 6.75
C ASP A 290 -12.23 41.39 6.73
N ALA A 291 -11.70 40.34 6.08
CA ALA A 291 -12.25 38.99 6.07
C ALA A 291 -12.20 38.30 7.44
N PHE A 292 -11.17 38.55 8.24
CA PHE A 292 -10.90 37.91 9.54
C PHE A 292 -11.16 38.86 10.72
N ASP A 293 -11.07 40.17 10.50
CA ASP A 293 -11.17 41.18 11.57
C ASP A 293 -12.58 41.30 12.22
N VAL A 294 -12.68 40.88 13.48
CA VAL A 294 -13.91 40.98 14.30
C VAL A 294 -14.18 42.37 14.86
N ASN A 295 -13.14 43.18 15.00
CA ASN A 295 -13.13 44.39 15.81
C ASN A 295 -13.15 45.67 14.95
N CYS A 296 -12.89 45.58 13.65
CA CYS A 296 -12.59 46.75 12.81
C CYS A 296 -13.59 47.91 12.90
N ILE A 297 -13.07 49.15 12.96
CA ILE A 297 -13.86 50.38 13.01
C ILE A 297 -13.13 51.49 12.23
N PRO A 298 -13.52 51.76 10.96
CA PRO A 298 -14.86 51.55 10.40
C PRO A 298 -14.96 50.58 9.20
N CYS A 299 -15.24 49.28 9.37
CA CYS A 299 -15.31 48.21 8.30
C CYS A 299 -16.33 48.32 7.15
N GLY A 300 -16.94 49.47 6.89
CA GLY A 300 -18.00 49.57 5.87
C GLY A 300 -19.25 48.68 6.11
N GLY A 301 -19.35 47.97 7.25
CA GLY A 301 -20.46 47.12 7.65
C GLY A 301 -20.23 45.60 7.50
N VAL A 302 -19.00 45.14 7.26
CA VAL A 302 -18.59 43.73 7.42
C VAL A 302 -18.13 43.51 8.87
N THR A 303 -18.17 42.28 9.34
CA THR A 303 -17.55 41.83 10.60
C THR A 303 -16.87 40.55 10.17
N GLY A 304 -15.55 40.53 10.21
CA GLY A 304 -14.73 39.39 9.82
C GLY A 304 -15.07 38.16 10.64
N VAL A 305 -14.63 37.01 10.13
CA VAL A 305 -14.74 35.71 10.79
C VAL A 305 -13.31 35.24 10.99
N PRO A 306 -12.77 35.34 12.22
CA PRO A 306 -11.41 34.94 12.50
C PRO A 306 -11.33 33.42 12.41
N THR A 307 -10.13 32.94 12.10
CA THR A 307 -9.90 31.51 12.08
C THR A 307 -9.76 31.00 13.51
N ASP A 308 -10.39 29.85 13.78
CA ASP A 308 -10.25 29.10 15.03
C ASP A 308 -9.63 27.78 14.57
N PRO A 309 -8.28 27.66 14.62
CA PRO A 309 -7.57 26.55 14.01
C PRO A 309 -8.21 25.22 14.38
N VAL A 310 -8.54 24.43 13.35
CA VAL A 310 -9.12 23.11 13.53
C VAL A 310 -8.07 22.20 14.16
N ASP A 311 -8.54 21.28 15.00
CA ASP A 311 -7.80 20.20 15.63
C ASP A 311 -8.70 18.97 15.47
N THR A 312 -8.45 18.20 14.41
CA THR A 312 -9.34 17.14 13.90
C THR A 312 -9.33 15.92 14.81
N ASP A 313 -8.16 15.48 15.27
CA ASP A 313 -7.99 14.33 16.15
C ASP A 313 -8.15 14.67 17.67
N ALA A 314 -8.15 15.96 18.00
CA ALA A 314 -8.24 16.52 19.36
C ALA A 314 -7.01 16.23 20.24
N ASP A 315 -5.81 16.15 19.68
CA ASP A 315 -4.55 15.96 20.40
C ASP A 315 -3.91 17.24 20.94
N SER A 316 -4.48 18.41 20.58
CA SER A 316 -4.03 19.79 20.90
C SER A 316 -2.96 20.36 19.96
N THR A 317 -2.62 19.67 18.88
CA THR A 317 -1.89 20.19 17.73
C THR A 317 -2.93 20.57 16.68
N PRO A 318 -3.05 21.86 16.31
CA PRO A 318 -3.93 22.24 15.22
C PRO A 318 -3.45 21.63 13.90
N ASP A 319 -4.41 21.37 13.00
CA ASP A 319 -4.19 20.70 11.73
C ASP A 319 -3.05 21.31 10.88
N TYR A 320 -2.97 22.65 10.77
CA TYR A 320 -1.88 23.34 10.04
C TYR A 320 -0.46 23.14 10.62
N LEU A 321 -0.35 22.48 11.78
CA LEU A 321 0.91 22.11 12.42
C LEU A 321 1.07 20.59 12.55
N ASP A 322 0.06 19.83 12.11
CA ASP A 322 -0.07 18.40 12.34
C ASP A 322 -0.02 17.62 11.03
N VAL A 323 1.13 16.99 10.82
CA VAL A 323 1.44 16.22 9.61
C VAL A 323 0.57 14.95 9.42
N ASP A 324 -0.33 14.64 10.35
CA ASP A 324 -1.31 13.53 10.34
C ASP A 324 -2.55 14.01 11.12
N SER A 325 -3.29 14.96 10.56
CA SER A 325 -4.33 15.75 11.24
C SER A 325 -5.45 14.94 11.88
N ASP A 326 -5.71 13.74 11.37
CA ASP A 326 -6.72 12.84 11.92
C ASP A 326 -6.16 11.62 12.65
N ASN A 327 -4.83 11.51 12.68
CA ASN A 327 -4.06 10.50 13.39
C ASN A 327 -4.49 9.09 13.01
N ASP A 328 -4.86 8.93 11.74
CA ASP A 328 -5.22 7.65 11.18
C ASP A 328 -3.99 6.86 10.80
N GLY A 329 -2.85 7.54 10.65
CA GLY A 329 -1.54 6.99 10.35
C GLY A 329 -1.18 7.10 8.86
N LEU A 330 -1.89 7.87 8.05
CA LEU A 330 -1.36 8.47 6.82
C LEU A 330 -0.81 9.86 7.13
N ASN A 331 -0.04 10.43 6.21
CA ASN A 331 0.41 11.81 6.37
C ASN A 331 -0.44 12.66 5.45
N ASP A 332 -0.78 13.87 5.88
CA ASP A 332 -1.67 14.77 5.18
C ASP A 332 -1.21 15.01 3.73
N ILE A 333 0.11 15.05 3.47
CA ILE A 333 0.68 15.10 2.11
C ILE A 333 0.28 13.93 1.22
N ILE A 334 0.19 12.69 1.76
CA ILE A 334 -0.26 11.52 1.00
C ILE A 334 -1.71 11.74 0.59
N GLU A 335 -2.55 12.09 1.54
CA GLU A 335 -3.99 12.11 1.35
C GLU A 335 -4.43 13.31 0.51
N ALA A 336 -3.78 14.45 0.68
CA ALA A 336 -3.99 15.64 -0.14
C ALA A 336 -3.52 15.46 -1.58
N TRP A 337 -2.42 14.74 -1.81
CA TRP A 337 -1.75 14.69 -3.11
C TRP A 337 -1.75 13.32 -3.81
N ASP A 338 -2.40 12.29 -3.27
CA ASP A 338 -2.65 11.02 -3.96
C ASP A 338 -3.92 11.09 -4.82
N THR A 339 -3.75 11.42 -6.11
CA THR A 339 -4.92 11.57 -7.00
C THR A 339 -5.39 10.25 -7.62
N ASP A 340 -4.68 9.13 -7.41
CA ASP A 340 -4.99 7.83 -8.01
C ASP A 340 -5.30 6.69 -7.02
N GLY A 341 -5.21 6.97 -5.72
CA GLY A 341 -5.57 6.08 -4.61
C GLY A 341 -4.61 4.91 -4.47
N ASP A 342 -3.31 5.13 -4.73
CA ASP A 342 -2.26 4.13 -4.57
C ASP A 342 -1.44 4.26 -3.27
N TYR A 343 -1.90 5.13 -2.36
CA TYR A 343 -1.33 5.49 -1.07
C TYR A 343 0.07 6.09 -1.20
N LEU A 344 0.28 6.86 -2.27
CA LEU A 344 1.49 7.63 -2.52
C LEU A 344 1.11 8.98 -3.10
N PRO A 345 1.76 10.07 -2.67
CA PRO A 345 1.49 11.38 -3.23
C PRO A 345 2.08 11.48 -4.65
N ASP A 346 1.29 12.03 -5.56
CA ASP A 346 1.68 12.34 -6.95
C ASP A 346 2.65 13.55 -7.01
N THR A 347 2.53 14.45 -6.03
CA THR A 347 3.36 15.66 -5.85
C THR A 347 4.12 15.53 -4.53
N THR A 348 5.41 15.84 -4.52
CA THR A 348 6.25 15.76 -3.31
C THR A 348 7.16 16.98 -3.25
N PRO A 349 7.62 17.45 -2.08
CA PRO A 349 8.47 18.63 -1.98
C PRO A 349 9.82 18.41 -2.69
N ASN A 350 10.44 19.48 -3.18
CA ASN A 350 11.76 19.42 -3.81
C ASN A 350 12.86 20.23 -3.07
N GLY A 351 12.48 20.98 -2.04
CA GLY A 351 13.31 21.85 -1.22
C GLY A 351 13.70 23.16 -1.90
N ASN A 352 12.89 23.66 -2.84
CA ASN A 352 13.04 25.01 -3.38
C ASN A 352 11.77 25.79 -3.12
N ASP A 353 11.95 27.05 -2.79
CA ASP A 353 10.94 28.10 -2.70
C ASP A 353 11.55 29.32 -3.41
N ASP A 354 10.96 29.76 -4.53
CA ASP A 354 11.50 30.81 -5.40
C ASP A 354 11.21 32.24 -4.87
N ASP A 355 10.27 32.40 -3.93
CA ASP A 355 9.75 33.66 -3.42
C ASP A 355 9.81 33.85 -1.91
N ASP A 356 10.34 32.85 -1.19
CA ASP A 356 10.62 32.88 0.24
C ASP A 356 9.32 33.08 1.06
N ASP A 357 8.26 32.32 0.75
CA ASP A 357 6.95 32.33 1.43
C ASP A 357 6.60 31.05 2.20
N GLY A 358 7.52 30.08 2.26
CA GLY A 358 7.38 28.82 3.00
C GLY A 358 6.84 27.65 2.17
N LEU A 359 6.08 27.92 1.11
CA LEU A 359 5.49 26.87 0.29
C LEU A 359 6.44 26.38 -0.82
N ASP A 360 6.68 25.06 -0.90
CA ASP A 360 7.60 24.51 -1.92
C ASP A 360 7.10 24.73 -3.36
N ASP A 361 8.02 25.07 -4.28
CA ASP A 361 7.81 25.25 -5.73
C ASP A 361 6.97 24.16 -6.43
N ASN A 362 6.91 22.94 -5.89
CA ASN A 362 6.08 21.87 -6.45
C ASN A 362 4.59 22.01 -6.10
N PHE A 363 4.28 22.72 -5.03
CA PHE A 363 2.93 23.06 -4.59
C PHE A 363 2.60 24.52 -4.93
N ASP A 364 3.60 25.40 -5.06
CA ASP A 364 3.43 26.81 -5.48
C ASP A 364 3.10 26.95 -6.98
N ASP A 365 1.88 27.42 -7.25
CA ASP A 365 1.41 27.74 -8.61
C ASP A 365 1.58 29.24 -8.92
N VAL A 366 1.98 30.06 -7.94
CA VAL A 366 1.97 31.53 -7.97
C VAL A 366 3.16 32.19 -7.24
N VAL A 367 4.37 32.00 -7.77
CA VAL A 367 5.56 32.83 -7.45
C VAL A 367 5.32 34.35 -7.27
N GLY A 368 5.47 34.81 -6.03
CA GLY A 368 5.61 36.16 -5.50
C GLY A 368 5.13 36.22 -4.04
N PRO A 369 5.67 37.17 -3.23
CA PRO A 369 5.37 37.24 -1.79
C PRO A 369 3.87 37.22 -1.55
N ASN A 370 3.49 36.66 -0.41
CA ASN A 370 2.13 36.33 -0.05
C ASN A 370 1.19 37.55 -0.09
N SER A 371 0.75 37.98 -1.28
CA SER A 371 -0.09 39.17 -1.36
C SER A 371 -1.47 38.89 -0.77
N THR A 372 -2.09 39.90 -0.17
CA THR A 372 -3.49 39.96 0.30
C THR A 372 -4.61 39.41 -0.63
N THR A 373 -4.29 38.94 -1.84
CA THR A 373 -5.24 38.28 -2.74
C THR A 373 -4.83 36.88 -3.18
N ASN A 374 -3.68 36.37 -2.72
CA ASN A 374 -3.06 35.11 -3.15
C ASN A 374 -2.49 34.24 -2.02
N VAL A 375 -2.85 34.53 -0.77
CA VAL A 375 -2.42 33.81 0.43
C VAL A 375 -2.70 32.31 0.44
N TYR A 376 -3.72 31.90 -0.31
CA TYR A 376 -4.08 30.50 -0.46
C TYR A 376 -3.42 29.82 -1.66
N ASN A 377 -2.41 30.45 -2.28
CA ASN A 377 -1.71 29.94 -3.48
C ASN A 377 -2.65 29.40 -4.59
N SER A 378 -3.81 30.04 -4.78
CA SER A 378 -4.86 29.55 -5.69
C SER A 378 -5.43 28.14 -5.41
N GLN A 379 -5.08 27.52 -4.28
CA GLN A 379 -5.65 26.28 -3.77
C GLN A 379 -7.04 26.52 -3.16
N ASP A 380 -8.00 25.66 -3.43
CA ASP A 380 -9.31 25.67 -2.76
C ASP A 380 -9.69 24.29 -2.24
N ALA A 381 -10.75 24.23 -1.43
CA ALA A 381 -11.22 22.97 -0.84
C ALA A 381 -11.60 21.88 -1.88
N GLY A 382 -11.63 22.18 -3.18
CA GLY A 382 -11.85 21.23 -4.26
C GLY A 382 -10.57 20.70 -4.92
N ASP A 383 -9.39 21.23 -4.57
CA ASP A 383 -8.09 20.78 -5.09
C ASP A 383 -7.57 19.52 -4.40
N PHE A 384 -8.16 19.18 -3.24
CA PHE A 384 -7.87 17.97 -2.44
C PHE A 384 -9.04 16.97 -2.52
N PRO A 385 -9.18 16.21 -3.63
CA PRO A 385 -10.29 15.29 -3.81
C PRO A 385 -10.10 14.03 -2.96
N ASP A 386 -11.04 13.71 -2.08
CA ASP A 386 -11.05 12.39 -1.44
C ASP A 386 -11.19 11.28 -2.51
N VAL A 387 -10.16 10.43 -2.58
CA VAL A 387 -10.01 9.33 -3.55
C VAL A 387 -10.51 8.00 -3.02
N THR A 388 -10.97 7.98 -1.76
CA THR A 388 -11.13 6.78 -0.96
C THR A 388 -12.59 6.31 -1.00
N THR A 389 -12.82 5.26 -1.78
CA THR A 389 -14.21 4.98 -2.25
C THR A 389 -15.08 4.22 -1.26
N ILE A 390 -14.53 3.71 -0.16
CA ILE A 390 -15.22 2.80 0.77
C ILE A 390 -16.00 3.54 1.85
N ASP A 391 -15.58 4.76 2.18
CA ASP A 391 -15.97 5.54 3.36
C ASP A 391 -16.17 7.03 3.11
N LYS A 392 -15.64 7.60 2.01
CA LYS A 392 -15.92 8.94 1.48
C LYS A 392 -17.00 9.71 2.24
N THR A 393 -16.56 10.62 3.09
CA THR A 393 -17.44 11.55 3.78
C THR A 393 -17.47 12.90 3.03
N PRO A 394 -18.13 13.94 3.58
CA PRO A 394 -17.98 15.30 3.10
C PRO A 394 -16.73 16.03 3.64
N GLU A 395 -15.96 15.36 4.48
CA GLU A 395 -14.69 15.82 5.01
C GLU A 395 -13.60 15.74 3.92
N ARG A 396 -12.43 16.32 4.15
CA ARG A 396 -11.28 16.18 3.24
C ARG A 396 -10.51 14.92 3.58
N ASP A 397 -9.79 14.38 2.61
CA ASP A 397 -9.14 13.06 2.73
C ASP A 397 -8.21 13.00 3.95
N TRP A 398 -7.31 13.98 4.07
CA TRP A 398 -6.38 14.20 5.21
C TRP A 398 -7.06 14.46 6.58
N ARG A 399 -8.38 14.37 6.66
CA ARG A 399 -9.17 14.49 7.90
C ARG A 399 -10.13 13.30 8.11
N GLU A 400 -10.05 12.28 7.26
CA GLU A 400 -10.89 11.08 7.30
C GLU A 400 -10.21 9.85 7.93
N THR A 401 -10.37 9.72 9.27
CA THR A 401 -9.81 8.69 10.20
C THR A 401 -9.86 7.18 9.86
N ASN A 402 -10.17 6.77 8.63
CA ASN A 402 -10.51 5.38 8.31
C ASN A 402 -9.89 4.89 7.00
N GLU A 403 -8.78 5.47 6.57
CA GLU A 403 -8.04 4.98 5.43
C GLU A 403 -7.32 3.66 5.72
N GLU A 404 -7.39 2.73 4.76
CA GLU A 404 -6.81 1.38 4.91
C GLU A 404 -5.28 1.47 4.82
N LEU A 405 -4.63 1.79 5.94
CA LEU A 405 -3.19 1.75 6.05
C LEU A 405 -2.62 0.36 5.85
N CYS A 406 -1.56 0.32 5.07
CA CYS A 406 -0.74 -0.87 4.98
C CYS A 406 0.16 -0.97 6.21
N GLU A 407 -0.04 -1.97 7.05
CA GLU A 407 0.88 -2.26 8.16
C GLU A 407 1.52 -3.65 7.99
N PRO A 408 2.85 -3.81 8.14
CA PRO A 408 3.46 -5.14 8.07
C PRO A 408 2.88 -6.09 9.13
N GLY A 409 2.01 -7.00 8.70
CA GLY A 409 1.32 -7.92 9.62
C GLY A 409 0.22 -7.30 10.49
N GLY A 410 -0.23 -6.06 10.23
CA GLY A 410 -1.26 -5.38 11.04
C GLY A 410 -0.70 -4.95 12.39
N VAL A 411 0.59 -4.60 12.40
CA VAL A 411 1.28 -4.04 13.55
C VAL A 411 1.54 -2.58 13.23
N ASP A 412 0.53 -1.78 13.52
CA ASP A 412 0.66 -0.35 13.65
C ASP A 412 1.59 -0.02 14.82
N GLY A 413 2.40 0.98 14.61
CA GLY A 413 3.17 1.60 15.66
C GLY A 413 4.52 1.99 15.13
N ASN A 414 4.73 3.29 15.06
CA ASN A 414 6.03 3.93 14.88
C ASN A 414 6.99 3.21 13.92
N ILE A 415 6.49 2.83 12.75
CA ILE A 415 7.31 2.37 11.64
C ILE A 415 8.15 3.57 11.23
N LEU A 416 9.47 3.45 11.29
CA LEU A 416 10.40 4.50 10.85
C LEU A 416 10.72 4.41 9.37
N PHE A 417 10.64 3.20 8.82
CA PHE A 417 11.12 2.91 7.49
C PHE A 417 10.60 1.57 7.02
N TRP A 418 9.99 1.54 5.84
CA TRP A 418 9.56 0.31 5.20
C TRP A 418 9.79 0.39 3.70
N VAL A 419 10.59 -0.54 3.17
CA VAL A 419 10.87 -0.65 1.74
C VAL A 419 10.70 -2.08 1.28
N LYS A 420 10.08 -2.28 0.13
CA LYS A 420 9.83 -3.60 -0.46
C LYS A 420 10.00 -3.57 -1.97
N ALA A 421 10.65 -4.58 -2.56
CA ALA A 421 11.04 -4.54 -3.98
C ALA A 421 9.85 -4.61 -4.96
N ASP A 422 8.71 -5.10 -4.52
CA ASP A 422 7.43 -5.01 -5.23
C ASP A 422 6.83 -3.60 -5.23
N ASN A 423 7.29 -2.70 -4.36
CA ASN A 423 6.96 -1.27 -4.38
C ASN A 423 8.21 -0.40 -4.68
N GLY A 424 8.34 0.09 -5.93
CA GLY A 424 9.46 0.94 -6.35
C GLY A 424 10.65 0.23 -7.03
N GLY A 425 10.61 -1.11 -7.18
CA GLY A 425 11.58 -1.86 -7.99
C GLY A 425 13.04 -1.63 -7.60
N THR A 426 13.88 -1.16 -8.52
CA THR A 426 15.30 -0.85 -8.23
C THR A 426 15.54 0.53 -7.61
N SER A 427 14.53 1.38 -7.52
CA SER A 427 14.71 2.68 -6.86
C SER A 427 14.51 2.57 -5.35
N TRP A 428 13.67 1.61 -4.89
CA TRP A 428 13.15 1.51 -3.51
C TRP A 428 12.54 2.83 -3.03
N ARG A 429 11.27 2.79 -2.62
CA ARG A 429 10.58 3.94 -2.06
C ARG A 429 10.19 3.57 -0.64
N ASP A 430 10.41 4.48 0.31
CA ASP A 430 9.87 4.31 1.65
C ASP A 430 8.35 4.41 1.58
N ILE A 431 7.68 3.47 2.24
CA ILE A 431 6.21 3.37 2.29
C ILE A 431 5.71 3.46 3.73
N SER A 432 6.55 4.04 4.60
CA SER A 432 6.15 4.59 5.89
C SER A 432 5.85 6.08 5.74
N ASN A 433 5.18 6.66 6.73
CA ASN A 433 4.81 8.07 6.76
C ASN A 433 6.00 9.03 6.94
N ASN A 434 7.23 8.51 7.06
CA ASN A 434 8.42 9.34 7.29
C ASN A 434 9.15 9.73 5.99
N PHE A 435 8.67 9.28 4.83
CA PHE A 435 9.20 9.58 3.48
C PHE A 435 10.73 9.51 3.35
N GLU A 436 11.37 8.54 4.00
CA GLU A 436 12.82 8.50 4.05
C GLU A 436 13.42 8.32 2.65
N ASN A 437 14.32 9.22 2.25
CA ASN A 437 14.89 9.21 0.92
C ASN A 437 15.86 8.03 0.75
N VAL A 438 15.56 7.14 -0.21
CA VAL A 438 16.39 5.98 -0.53
C VAL A 438 17.13 6.19 -1.84
N SER A 439 18.46 6.28 -1.78
CA SER A 439 19.29 6.54 -2.96
C SER A 439 20.37 5.47 -3.17
N ALA A 440 20.44 4.94 -4.40
CA ALA A 440 21.39 3.89 -4.74
C ALA A 440 22.82 4.43 -4.95
N PHE A 441 23.79 3.84 -4.25
CA PHE A 441 25.20 3.93 -4.61
C PHE A 441 25.53 2.90 -5.70
N GLY A 442 25.55 3.35 -6.96
CA GLY A 442 25.77 2.52 -8.13
C GLY A 442 24.47 2.01 -8.76
N ASN A 443 24.56 1.01 -9.64
CA ASN A 443 23.39 0.50 -10.37
C ASN A 443 22.92 -0.83 -9.77
N VAL A 444 21.84 -0.79 -8.99
CA VAL A 444 21.14 -1.98 -8.51
C VAL A 444 20.32 -2.59 -9.65
N ASN A 445 20.23 -3.92 -9.69
CA ASN A 445 19.52 -4.64 -10.75
C ASN A 445 18.36 -5.42 -10.17
N ASN A 446 17.31 -5.63 -10.97
CA ASN A 446 16.25 -6.58 -10.63
C ASN A 446 16.85 -7.97 -10.39
N GLY A 447 16.45 -8.59 -9.29
CA GLY A 447 16.82 -9.94 -8.90
C GLY A 447 15.87 -11.00 -9.44
N SER A 448 16.15 -12.25 -9.08
CA SER A 448 15.22 -13.37 -9.32
C SER A 448 14.02 -13.27 -8.37
N LEU A 449 12.88 -13.82 -8.74
CA LEU A 449 11.72 -13.83 -7.84
C LEU A 449 11.94 -14.79 -6.66
N ILE A 450 11.59 -14.36 -5.46
CA ILE A 450 11.43 -15.23 -4.29
C ILE A 450 9.95 -15.40 -4.05
N ASN A 451 9.47 -16.65 -4.09
CA ASN A 451 8.05 -16.96 -3.96
C ASN A 451 7.14 -16.07 -4.85
N TYR A 452 7.52 -15.95 -6.14
CA TYR A 452 6.82 -15.12 -7.14
C TYR A 452 6.82 -13.61 -6.90
N ASN A 453 7.53 -13.12 -5.87
CA ASN A 453 7.69 -11.71 -5.55
C ASN A 453 9.03 -11.14 -6.04
N PRO A 454 9.05 -9.89 -6.57
CA PRO A 454 10.25 -9.15 -6.95
C PRO A 454 11.30 -9.07 -5.84
N THR A 455 12.56 -8.95 -6.24
CA THR A 455 13.71 -8.74 -5.35
C THR A 455 14.74 -7.84 -6.02
N ASN A 456 15.66 -7.26 -5.25
CA ASN A 456 16.80 -6.53 -5.77
C ASN A 456 18.10 -7.31 -5.61
N TYR A 457 18.89 -7.38 -6.68
CA TYR A 457 20.17 -8.05 -6.70
C TYR A 457 21.33 -7.10 -6.43
N PHE A 458 22.06 -7.40 -5.35
CA PHE A 458 23.29 -6.75 -4.94
C PHE A 458 24.48 -7.59 -5.41
N ASP A 459 25.39 -6.99 -6.17
CA ASP A 459 26.52 -7.71 -6.78
C ASP A 459 27.80 -7.74 -5.93
N GLY A 460 27.75 -7.16 -4.71
CA GLY A 460 28.90 -6.91 -3.84
C GLY A 460 29.60 -5.57 -4.10
N THR A 461 29.06 -4.71 -4.97
CA THR A 461 29.61 -3.39 -5.28
C THR A 461 28.62 -2.23 -5.09
N VAL A 462 27.34 -2.52 -4.95
CA VAL A 462 26.25 -1.54 -4.80
C VAL A 462 25.61 -1.65 -3.41
N TYR A 463 24.95 -0.58 -2.98
CA TYR A 463 24.17 -0.47 -1.74
C TYR A 463 23.23 0.74 -1.83
N TYR A 464 22.25 0.88 -0.94
CA TYR A 464 21.47 2.12 -0.81
C TYR A 464 21.89 2.91 0.42
N ASN A 465 21.88 4.24 0.30
CA ASN A 465 21.86 5.17 1.41
C ASN A 465 20.42 5.56 1.70
N THR A 466 20.13 5.82 2.97
CA THR A 466 18.89 6.45 3.43
C THR A 466 19.19 7.81 4.05
N THR A 467 18.17 8.62 4.33
CA THR A 467 18.23 9.77 5.25
C THR A 467 18.08 9.35 6.71
N LEU A 468 17.39 8.23 6.97
CA LEU A 468 17.15 7.67 8.29
C LEU A 468 18.42 7.45 9.12
N SER A 469 18.43 7.95 10.35
CA SER A 469 19.41 7.59 11.36
C SER A 469 18.81 6.69 12.43
N ILE A 470 19.35 5.47 12.58
CA ILE A 470 18.93 4.50 13.60
C ILE A 470 19.83 4.54 14.85
N ASN A 471 20.33 5.72 15.22
CA ASN A 471 21.20 5.92 16.39
C ASN A 471 20.42 5.78 17.71
N ALA A 472 21.08 5.32 18.77
CA ALA A 472 20.49 5.18 20.11
C ALA A 472 20.06 6.48 20.82
N ASN A 473 20.70 7.62 20.53
CA ASN A 473 20.23 8.90 21.07
C ASN A 473 18.90 9.34 20.46
N THR A 474 18.64 8.91 19.22
CA THR A 474 17.37 9.15 18.54
C THR A 474 16.35 8.11 18.98
N TYR A 475 16.75 6.83 18.94
CA TYR A 475 15.88 5.69 19.24
C TYR A 475 16.59 4.68 20.16
N SER A 476 16.28 4.75 21.46
CA SER A 476 16.82 3.85 22.50
C SER A 476 16.37 2.41 22.29
N ASP A 477 15.15 2.23 21.81
CA ASP A 477 14.57 0.94 21.45
C ASP A 477 14.30 0.89 19.94
N LEU A 478 14.59 -0.24 19.29
CA LEU A 478 14.48 -0.36 17.84
C LEU A 478 14.33 -1.82 17.42
N ALA A 479 13.54 -2.10 16.38
CA ALA A 479 13.56 -3.37 15.67
C ALA A 479 13.87 -3.20 14.17
N VAL A 480 14.78 -4.00 13.64
CA VAL A 480 15.11 -4.03 12.20
C VAL A 480 14.85 -5.43 11.65
N ILE A 481 13.99 -5.52 10.64
CA ILE A 481 13.61 -6.75 9.97
C ILE A 481 14.08 -6.69 8.51
N ALA A 482 14.62 -7.79 8.00
CA ALA A 482 15.03 -7.89 6.60
C ALA A 482 14.76 -9.27 6.03
N VAL A 483 14.30 -9.32 4.78
CA VAL A 483 14.19 -10.55 3.98
C VAL A 483 15.21 -10.53 2.86
N TYR A 484 16.07 -11.55 2.84
CA TYR A 484 17.19 -11.63 1.90
C TYR A 484 17.59 -13.07 1.56
N GLU A 485 18.31 -13.25 0.45
CA GLU A 485 18.89 -14.53 0.03
C GLU A 485 20.38 -14.33 -0.34
N PRO A 486 21.33 -14.90 0.42
CA PRO A 486 22.75 -14.75 0.12
C PRO A 486 23.16 -15.61 -1.10
N ALA A 487 23.81 -14.98 -2.08
CA ALA A 487 24.28 -15.68 -3.28
C ALA A 487 25.61 -16.43 -3.09
N VAL A 488 26.36 -16.08 -2.04
CA VAL A 488 27.66 -16.68 -1.71
C VAL A 488 27.83 -16.78 -0.20
N ASN A 489 28.72 -17.66 0.24
CA ASN A 489 29.24 -17.57 1.59
C ASN A 489 29.94 -16.22 1.78
N ASN A 490 29.70 -15.57 2.92
CA ASN A 490 30.22 -14.25 3.24
C ASN A 490 29.63 -13.19 2.30
N ALA A 491 28.31 -13.16 2.19
CA ALA A 491 27.61 -12.25 1.31
C ALA A 491 27.87 -10.79 1.67
N GLY A 492 28.16 -10.45 2.93
CA GLY A 492 28.35 -9.07 3.38
C GLY A 492 27.22 -8.61 4.31
N SER A 493 27.10 -7.31 4.52
CA SER A 493 26.15 -6.68 5.45
C SER A 493 24.83 -6.43 4.75
N VAL A 494 23.74 -7.00 5.26
CA VAL A 494 22.40 -6.83 4.68
C VAL A 494 21.91 -5.40 4.92
N TRP A 495 22.20 -4.86 6.10
CA TRP A 495 22.00 -3.46 6.45
C TRP A 495 23.04 -3.06 7.50
N GLY A 496 23.23 -1.77 7.72
CA GLY A 496 24.08 -1.27 8.78
C GLY A 496 24.18 0.25 8.85
N GLU A 497 24.56 0.72 10.04
CA GLU A 497 24.91 2.08 10.40
C GLU A 497 26.25 1.99 11.18
N GLU A 498 27.21 2.88 10.87
CA GLU A 498 28.55 2.87 11.49
C GLU A 498 28.78 4.15 12.26
N ASN A 499 29.20 4.08 13.53
CA ASN A 499 29.52 5.28 14.30
C ASN A 499 30.91 5.22 14.94
N GLY A 500 31.96 5.27 14.12
CA GLY A 500 33.34 5.48 14.59
C GLY A 500 33.85 4.45 15.61
N GLY A 501 33.24 3.26 15.67
CA GLY A 501 33.52 2.18 16.64
C GLY A 501 32.31 1.64 17.41
N PHE A 502 31.13 2.26 17.28
CA PHE A 502 29.87 1.84 17.90
C PHE A 502 28.79 1.59 16.82
N ASP A 503 28.86 0.44 16.14
CA ASP A 503 28.08 0.22 14.90
C ASP A 503 26.81 -0.61 15.19
N ARG A 504 25.70 -0.40 14.46
CA ARG A 504 24.54 -1.31 14.42
C ARG A 504 24.46 -1.94 13.01
N TYR A 505 24.64 -3.25 12.90
CA TYR A 505 24.57 -3.95 11.61
C TYR A 505 24.28 -5.44 11.78
N ILE A 506 23.78 -6.07 10.70
CA ILE A 506 23.76 -7.51 10.55
C ILE A 506 24.67 -7.95 9.39
N LEU A 507 25.60 -8.85 9.69
CA LEU A 507 26.63 -9.31 8.76
C LEU A 507 26.55 -10.81 8.49
N ASP A 508 26.45 -11.18 7.22
CA ASP A 508 26.70 -12.54 6.72
C ASP A 508 28.19 -12.69 6.34
N ALA A 509 28.98 -13.28 7.25
CA ALA A 509 30.41 -13.55 7.09
C ALA A 509 30.86 -14.81 7.86
N SER A 510 31.69 -15.67 7.25
CA SER A 510 32.33 -16.84 7.87
C SER A 510 33.87 -16.71 7.89
N GLY A 511 34.47 -16.86 9.08
CA GLY A 511 35.92 -16.84 9.28
C GLY A 511 36.33 -16.90 10.77
N ALA A 512 37.56 -17.34 11.08
CA ALA A 512 38.05 -17.48 12.46
C ALA A 512 38.25 -16.13 13.22
N THR A 513 38.03 -15.00 12.53
CA THR A 513 38.13 -13.63 13.06
C THR A 513 36.95 -12.74 12.66
N GLU A 514 35.99 -13.23 11.87
CA GLU A 514 34.80 -12.53 11.39
C GLU A 514 33.68 -13.58 11.34
N ASN A 515 32.85 -13.62 12.39
CA ASN A 515 31.70 -14.51 12.48
C ASN A 515 30.45 -13.74 12.05
N ASN A 516 29.36 -14.45 11.74
CA ASN A 516 28.04 -13.84 11.58
C ASN A 516 27.74 -13.01 12.79
N ALA A 517 27.61 -11.73 12.57
CA ALA A 517 27.66 -10.76 13.62
C ALA A 517 26.41 -9.92 13.56
N VAL A 518 25.69 -9.91 14.67
CA VAL A 518 25.01 -8.68 15.06
C VAL A 518 26.02 -7.87 15.86
N SER A 519 26.18 -6.60 15.49
CA SER A 519 26.94 -5.67 16.30
C SER A 519 26.07 -5.21 17.47
N ASN A 520 26.61 -5.28 18.67
CA ASN A 520 25.86 -4.91 19.87
C ASN A 520 25.94 -3.40 20.16
N GLY A 521 26.17 -2.58 19.14
CA GLY A 521 26.47 -1.17 19.33
C GLY A 521 27.90 -0.90 19.82
N THR A 522 28.72 -1.88 20.22
CA THR A 522 30.15 -1.68 20.54
C THR A 522 31.04 -2.33 19.48
N SER A 523 32.35 -2.07 19.47
CA SER A 523 33.34 -2.79 18.63
C SER A 523 33.40 -4.32 18.81
N ASN A 524 32.51 -4.92 19.61
CA ASN A 524 32.35 -6.37 19.79
C ASN A 524 31.17 -6.89 18.95
N THR A 525 31.30 -8.12 18.47
CA THR A 525 30.25 -8.81 17.70
C THR A 525 29.76 -10.05 18.42
N SER A 526 28.47 -10.35 18.28
CA SER A 526 27.86 -11.58 18.79
C SER A 526 27.55 -12.54 17.66
N ASN A 527 27.91 -13.80 17.83
CA ASN A 527 27.71 -14.83 16.81
C ASN A 527 26.25 -15.22 16.66
N VAL A 528 25.68 -15.05 15.47
CA VAL A 528 24.31 -15.46 15.16
C VAL A 528 24.30 -16.80 14.42
N SER A 529 23.65 -17.81 15.01
CA SER A 529 23.44 -19.11 14.37
C SER A 529 22.29 -19.05 13.36
N GLY A 530 22.31 -19.85 12.31
CA GLY A 530 21.17 -19.99 11.39
C GLY A 530 21.09 -18.98 10.25
N LEU A 531 21.77 -17.82 10.32
CA LEU A 531 21.89 -16.87 9.19
C LEU A 531 22.66 -17.44 7.97
N TYR A 532 23.19 -18.66 8.04
CA TYR A 532 24.02 -19.28 6.99
C TYR A 532 23.27 -20.37 6.23
N SER A 533 22.79 -20.05 5.03
CA SER A 533 22.53 -21.05 4.00
C SER A 533 22.58 -20.39 2.62
N THR A 534 23.55 -20.81 1.79
CA THR A 534 23.62 -20.31 0.40
C THR A 534 22.37 -20.74 -0.34
N ALA A 535 21.73 -19.80 -1.04
CA ALA A 535 20.49 -20.04 -1.79
C ALA A 535 19.32 -20.53 -0.91
N SER A 536 19.19 -19.97 0.29
CA SER A 536 17.96 -20.06 1.09
C SER A 536 17.52 -18.66 1.47
N THR A 537 16.23 -18.40 1.35
CA THR A 537 15.62 -17.16 1.82
C THR A 537 15.66 -17.12 3.35
N ILE A 538 16.06 -15.97 3.88
CA ILE A 538 16.21 -15.73 5.31
C ILE A 538 15.39 -14.50 5.66
N MET A 539 14.61 -14.60 6.73
CA MET A 539 14.06 -13.47 7.46
C MET A 539 14.87 -13.29 8.73
N SER A 540 15.52 -12.13 8.88
CA SER A 540 16.21 -11.75 10.11
C SER A 540 15.48 -10.62 10.80
N THR A 541 15.26 -10.74 12.12
CA THR A 541 14.75 -9.66 12.97
C THR A 541 15.77 -9.40 14.06
N VAL A 542 16.21 -8.16 14.21
CA VAL A 542 17.10 -7.73 15.29
C VAL A 542 16.37 -6.71 16.13
N ILE A 543 16.22 -6.98 17.41
CA ILE A 543 15.60 -6.07 18.39
C ILE A 543 16.70 -5.55 19.31
N PHE A 544 16.82 -4.24 19.39
CA PHE A 544 17.69 -3.52 20.30
C PHE A 544 16.85 -2.97 21.45
N ASP A 545 17.09 -3.52 22.63
CA ASP A 545 16.67 -2.98 23.93
C ASP A 545 17.96 -2.54 24.63
N GLU A 546 18.13 -1.23 24.78
CA GLU A 546 19.33 -0.63 25.39
C GLU A 546 19.18 -0.35 26.89
N ASP A 547 17.95 -0.40 27.40
CA ASP A 547 17.64 -0.16 28.80
C ASP A 547 17.88 -1.41 29.67
N GLU A 548 17.90 -2.61 29.07
CA GLU A 548 18.11 -3.87 29.77
C GLU A 548 19.38 -4.64 29.40
N GLY A 549 20.08 -5.11 30.45
CA GLY A 549 21.21 -6.02 30.30
C GLY A 549 20.79 -7.38 29.73
N SER A 550 21.09 -7.60 28.44
CA SER A 550 20.64 -8.78 27.66
C SER A 550 19.18 -8.72 27.21
N GLY A 551 18.59 -7.52 27.10
CA GLY A 551 17.24 -7.33 26.54
C GLY A 551 17.18 -7.52 25.01
N SER A 552 18.27 -7.23 24.31
CA SER A 552 18.33 -7.29 22.85
C SER A 552 18.33 -8.73 22.30
N SER A 553 17.73 -8.96 21.13
CA SER A 553 17.55 -10.31 20.57
C SER A 553 17.64 -10.37 19.05
N VAL A 554 17.94 -11.56 18.53
CA VAL A 554 17.94 -11.86 17.09
C VAL A 554 17.08 -13.07 16.81
N TYR A 555 16.18 -12.93 15.85
CA TYR A 555 15.35 -14.00 15.32
C TYR A 555 15.75 -14.32 13.88
N VAL A 556 15.70 -15.60 13.52
CA VAL A 556 15.92 -16.10 12.16
C VAL A 556 14.78 -17.03 11.81
N ASN A 557 13.98 -16.67 10.81
CA ASN A 557 12.78 -17.41 10.39
C ASN A 557 11.85 -17.76 11.57
N GLY A 558 11.62 -16.78 12.47
CA GLY A 558 10.81 -16.92 13.68
C GLY A 558 11.50 -17.56 14.89
N ASP A 559 12.68 -18.17 14.72
CA ASP A 559 13.43 -18.73 15.85
C ASP A 559 14.31 -17.68 16.52
N GLN A 560 14.15 -17.48 17.84
CA GLN A 560 15.10 -16.70 18.62
C GLN A 560 16.43 -17.45 18.73
N VAL A 561 17.48 -16.96 18.06
CA VAL A 561 18.78 -17.63 17.97
C VAL A 561 19.86 -17.00 18.86
N LEU A 562 19.64 -15.76 19.32
CA LEU A 562 20.60 -15.03 20.14
C LEU A 562 19.90 -13.99 21.02
N THR A 563 20.41 -13.83 22.24
CA THR A 563 20.17 -12.66 23.11
C THR A 563 21.51 -11.99 23.41
N PHE A 564 21.56 -10.67 23.41
CA PHE A 564 22.78 -9.90 23.66
C PHE A 564 22.47 -8.58 24.37
N THR A 565 23.49 -7.93 24.93
CA THR A 565 23.36 -6.58 25.51
C THR A 565 23.81 -5.56 24.47
N ALA A 566 22.89 -4.72 24.00
CA ALA A 566 23.21 -3.54 23.22
C ALA A 566 23.83 -2.44 24.10
N ASP A 567 24.78 -1.69 23.53
CA ASP A 567 25.49 -0.58 24.17
C ASP A 567 26.03 0.30 23.02
N HIS A 568 25.20 1.24 22.54
CA HIS A 568 25.53 2.13 21.43
C HIS A 568 25.88 3.54 21.93
N GLY A 569 26.75 4.23 21.18
CA GLY A 569 27.26 5.56 21.55
C GLY A 569 26.47 6.69 20.89
N GLY A 570 26.28 7.79 21.62
CA GLY A 570 25.46 8.93 21.18
C GLY A 570 26.16 9.96 20.27
N GLU A 571 27.11 9.59 19.42
CA GLU A 571 27.74 10.54 18.49
C GLU A 571 26.85 10.76 17.27
N THR A 572 26.69 12.01 16.83
CA THR A 572 25.85 12.38 15.69
C THR A 572 26.61 12.19 14.37
N SER A 573 26.04 11.38 13.47
CA SER A 573 26.28 11.30 12.00
C SER A 573 26.67 9.90 11.54
N ASN A 574 25.66 9.10 11.17
CA ASN A 574 25.61 8.30 9.94
C ASN A 574 24.17 7.78 9.71
N THR A 575 23.84 7.53 8.44
CA THR A 575 22.52 7.08 8.00
C THR A 575 22.49 5.56 7.78
N LEU A 576 21.32 4.95 7.86
CA LEU A 576 21.10 3.54 7.58
C LEU A 576 21.48 3.24 6.13
N GLN A 577 22.31 2.22 5.94
CA GLN A 577 22.64 1.68 4.63
C GLN A 577 22.05 0.30 4.45
N ILE A 578 21.57 0.04 3.25
CA ILE A 578 21.02 -1.25 2.84
C ILE A 578 22.01 -1.88 1.87
N GLY A 579 22.43 -3.10 2.17
CA GLY A 579 23.44 -3.82 1.41
C GLY A 579 24.87 -3.37 1.72
N ALA A 580 25.08 -2.61 2.80
CA ALA A 580 26.40 -2.21 3.31
C ALA A 580 26.37 -2.03 4.83
N LYS A 581 27.56 -1.89 5.43
CA LYS A 581 27.79 -1.87 6.87
C LYS A 581 27.65 -0.48 7.53
N GLY A 582 27.06 0.49 6.85
CA GLY A 582 26.93 1.89 7.32
C GLY A 582 28.02 2.85 6.80
N ASN A 583 29.16 2.35 6.35
CA ASN A 583 30.26 3.15 5.78
C ASN A 583 30.60 2.80 4.33
N GLY A 584 29.67 2.15 3.64
CA GLY A 584 29.82 1.68 2.27
C GLY A 584 30.81 0.52 2.11
N THR A 585 31.24 -0.14 3.19
CA THR A 585 32.08 -1.35 3.16
C THR A 585 31.30 -2.62 3.51
N GLN A 586 31.96 -3.79 3.37
CA GLN A 586 31.36 -5.12 3.55
C GLN A 586 30.04 -5.31 2.78
N ARG A 587 30.02 -4.88 1.51
CA ARG A 587 28.81 -4.83 0.68
C ARG A 587 28.19 -6.20 0.46
N PHE A 588 26.87 -6.26 0.54
CA PHE A 588 26.08 -7.46 0.36
C PHE A 588 26.16 -8.00 -1.07
N LYS A 589 26.09 -9.33 -1.18
CA LYS A 589 26.05 -10.05 -2.44
C LYS A 589 24.96 -11.13 -2.41
N GLY A 590 23.81 -10.81 -2.97
CA GLY A 590 22.61 -11.63 -2.89
C GLY A 590 21.39 -10.85 -3.32
N LEU A 591 20.23 -11.38 -2.96
CA LEU A 591 18.94 -10.73 -3.13
C LEU A 591 18.51 -10.09 -1.80
N ILE A 592 18.00 -8.87 -1.82
CA ILE A 592 17.25 -8.30 -0.69
C ILE A 592 15.86 -7.93 -1.23
N SER A 593 14.83 -8.34 -0.51
CA SER A 593 13.43 -8.19 -0.93
C SER A 593 12.71 -7.08 -0.18
N GLU A 594 12.89 -7.01 1.14
CA GLU A 594 12.10 -6.14 2.01
C GLU A 594 12.86 -5.83 3.30
N ILE A 595 12.75 -4.59 3.78
CA ILE A 595 13.32 -4.11 5.05
C ILE A 595 12.27 -3.27 5.77
N ILE A 596 12.12 -3.52 7.07
CA ILE A 596 11.22 -2.78 7.96
C ILE A 596 12.02 -2.34 9.19
N VAL A 597 11.81 -1.11 9.64
CA VAL A 597 12.39 -0.55 10.87
C VAL A 597 11.28 0.03 11.73
N TYR A 598 11.26 -0.36 13.00
CA TYR A 598 10.35 0.17 14.02
C TYR A 598 11.16 0.89 15.08
N ASN A 599 10.68 2.04 15.60
CA ASN A 599 11.28 2.73 16.76
C ASN A 599 10.83 2.17 18.12
N GLN A 600 10.22 0.98 18.12
CA GLN A 600 9.66 0.35 19.29
C GLN A 600 10.20 -1.07 19.52
N LEU A 601 10.06 -1.53 20.77
CA LEU A 601 10.32 -2.91 21.15
C LEU A 601 9.18 -3.82 20.69
N LEU A 602 9.44 -4.64 19.67
CA LEU A 602 8.56 -5.75 19.28
C LEU A 602 8.67 -6.91 20.30
N THR A 603 8.23 -6.70 21.54
CA THR A 603 8.33 -7.68 22.65
C THR A 603 7.03 -8.43 22.93
N SER A 604 5.93 -7.97 22.36
CA SER A 604 4.70 -8.76 22.27
C SER A 604 4.98 -10.00 21.41
N ASP A 605 4.78 -11.20 21.97
CA ASP A 605 4.84 -12.45 21.20
C ASP A 605 3.84 -12.44 20.02
N THR A 606 2.83 -11.56 20.05
CA THR A 606 1.79 -11.42 19.02
C THR A 606 2.26 -10.55 17.85
N ASP A 607 2.81 -9.36 18.11
CA ASP A 607 3.23 -8.41 17.07
C ASP A 607 4.36 -9.02 16.22
N LEU A 608 5.36 -9.63 16.87
CA LEU A 608 6.41 -10.37 16.16
C LEU A 608 5.84 -11.50 15.30
N GLN A 609 4.85 -12.21 15.83
CA GLN A 609 4.24 -13.33 15.13
C GLN A 609 3.42 -12.86 13.93
N GLN A 610 2.71 -11.74 14.03
CA GLN A 610 2.00 -11.08 12.92
C GLN A 610 2.95 -10.71 11.78
N ILE A 611 4.00 -9.94 12.08
CA ILE A 611 5.01 -9.51 11.10
C ILE A 611 5.71 -10.72 10.46
N HIS A 612 6.10 -11.71 11.28
CA HIS A 612 6.74 -12.93 10.79
C HIS A 612 5.80 -13.76 9.93
N SER A 613 4.49 -13.79 10.23
CA SER A 613 3.50 -14.51 9.43
C SER A 613 3.32 -13.87 8.06
N TYR A 614 3.15 -12.55 8.02
CA TYR A 614 3.08 -11.75 6.78
C TYR A 614 4.29 -12.03 5.87
N LEU A 615 5.51 -11.78 6.39
CA LEU A 615 6.74 -11.98 5.60
C LEU A 615 6.97 -13.45 5.23
N ALA A 616 6.60 -14.39 6.11
CA ALA A 616 6.82 -15.80 5.84
C ALA A 616 5.88 -16.33 4.76
N LEU A 617 4.60 -15.92 4.73
CA LEU A 617 3.70 -16.27 3.64
C LEU A 617 4.13 -15.59 2.33
N LYS A 618 4.45 -14.29 2.39
CA LYS A 618 4.90 -13.52 1.22
C LYS A 618 6.12 -14.14 0.55
N TYR A 619 7.13 -14.53 1.33
CA TYR A 619 8.38 -15.06 0.78
C TYR A 619 8.51 -16.59 0.86
N GLY A 620 7.46 -17.31 1.25
CA GLY A 620 7.44 -18.77 1.30
C GLY A 620 8.45 -19.34 2.32
N ILE A 621 8.62 -18.68 3.45
CA ILE A 621 9.55 -19.07 4.51
C ILE A 621 8.80 -19.97 5.49
N THR A 622 9.40 -21.10 5.87
CA THR A 622 8.86 -21.95 6.93
C THR A 622 9.25 -21.39 8.29
N LEU A 623 8.27 -20.96 9.08
CA LEU A 623 8.48 -20.55 10.47
C LEU A 623 8.81 -21.76 11.34
N SER A 624 9.67 -21.54 12.33
CA SER A 624 10.18 -22.63 13.14
C SER A 624 9.22 -23.11 14.22
N ASN A 625 9.28 -24.42 14.48
CA ASN A 625 8.49 -25.13 15.49
C ASN A 625 9.01 -24.92 16.93
N SER A 626 10.15 -24.27 17.14
CA SER A 626 10.75 -24.13 18.48
C SER A 626 10.03 -23.11 19.37
N VAL A 627 9.41 -22.10 18.75
CA VAL A 627 8.82 -20.94 19.42
C VAL A 627 7.30 -21.00 19.35
N ASN A 628 6.72 -20.84 18.15
CA ASN A 628 5.27 -20.83 17.99
C ASN A 628 4.78 -21.40 16.64
N GLY A 629 5.52 -21.30 15.51
CA GLY A 629 5.24 -22.03 14.25
C GLY A 629 3.91 -21.72 13.55
N ASP A 630 3.00 -21.03 14.22
CA ASP A 630 1.72 -20.56 13.70
C ASP A 630 1.93 -19.47 12.65
N TYR A 631 0.93 -19.27 11.80
CA TYR A 631 0.83 -18.13 10.91
C TYR A 631 -0.50 -17.45 11.18
N ILE A 632 -0.46 -16.17 11.56
CA ILE A 632 -1.60 -15.39 12.01
C ILE A 632 -1.80 -14.16 11.12
N ALA A 633 -3.04 -13.69 11.05
CA ALA A 633 -3.40 -12.48 10.30
C ALA A 633 -3.26 -11.20 11.14
N SER A 634 -3.50 -10.05 10.51
CA SER A 634 -3.49 -8.70 11.10
C SER A 634 -4.40 -8.50 12.30
N ASP A 635 -5.52 -9.22 12.38
CA ASP A 635 -6.45 -9.14 13.52
C ASP A 635 -5.94 -9.86 14.79
N ALA A 636 -4.72 -10.43 14.74
CA ALA A 636 -4.08 -11.27 15.76
C ALA A 636 -4.87 -12.51 16.21
N SER A 637 -6.04 -12.77 15.63
CA SER A 637 -7.01 -13.77 16.10
C SER A 637 -7.25 -14.87 15.07
N THR A 638 -7.14 -14.52 13.79
CA THR A 638 -7.31 -15.39 12.65
C THR A 638 -6.02 -16.17 12.41
N LEU A 639 -6.15 -17.50 12.48
CA LEU A 639 -5.06 -18.44 12.24
C LEU A 639 -5.09 -18.93 10.79
N PHE A 640 -4.18 -18.42 9.96
CA PHE A 640 -3.93 -18.95 8.62
C PHE A 640 -3.26 -20.33 8.69
N TRP A 641 -2.40 -20.56 9.67
CA TRP A 641 -1.84 -21.87 9.97
C TRP A 641 -1.67 -22.06 11.47
N ASP A 642 -2.12 -23.21 11.96
CA ASP A 642 -1.98 -23.62 13.36
C ASP A 642 -1.03 -24.82 13.42
N ALA A 643 0.18 -24.60 13.91
CA ALA A 643 1.21 -25.62 14.04
C ALA A 643 0.81 -26.73 15.03
N SER A 644 -0.02 -26.41 16.03
CA SER A 644 -0.50 -27.37 17.02
C SER A 644 -1.54 -28.34 16.45
N ASP A 645 -2.35 -27.88 15.50
CA ASP A 645 -3.27 -28.72 14.74
C ASP A 645 -2.57 -29.48 13.60
N ASN A 646 -1.43 -28.98 13.11
CA ASN A 646 -0.69 -29.52 11.97
C ASN A 646 0.61 -30.26 12.34
N ILE A 647 0.66 -30.88 13.52
CA ILE A 647 1.83 -31.61 14.01
C ILE A 647 2.35 -32.61 12.96
N GLY A 648 3.62 -32.42 12.57
CA GLY A 648 4.31 -33.25 11.58
C GLY A 648 4.32 -32.66 10.18
N PHE A 649 3.41 -31.75 9.84
CA PHE A 649 3.26 -31.17 8.49
C PHE A 649 3.96 -29.81 8.31
N GLN A 650 4.74 -29.36 9.29
CA GLN A 650 5.45 -28.08 9.26
C GLN A 650 6.78 -28.14 8.48
N ASN A 651 6.75 -28.65 7.27
CA ASN A 651 7.91 -28.62 6.37
C ASN A 651 7.50 -27.94 5.07
N ASN A 652 8.35 -27.04 4.59
CA ASN A 652 8.13 -26.24 3.39
C ASN A 652 6.74 -25.58 3.39
N VAL A 653 6.41 -24.94 4.52
CA VAL A 653 5.15 -24.22 4.66
C VAL A 653 5.14 -23.03 3.72
N ALA A 654 4.07 -22.91 2.95
CA ALA A 654 3.81 -21.80 2.03
C ALA A 654 2.30 -21.59 1.95
N GLY A 655 1.88 -20.40 1.55
CA GLY A 655 0.46 -20.09 1.46
C GLY A 655 0.16 -18.94 0.53
N ILE A 656 -1.06 -18.95 0.02
CA ILE A 656 -1.70 -17.80 -0.62
C ILE A 656 -2.61 -17.15 0.43
N ALA A 657 -2.67 -15.83 0.46
CA ALA A 657 -3.53 -15.11 1.42
C ALA A 657 -3.85 -13.69 0.94
N ARG A 658 -4.98 -13.20 1.43
CA ARG A 658 -5.38 -11.79 1.42
C ARG A 658 -5.60 -11.31 2.85
N ASP A 659 -4.98 -10.18 3.17
CA ASP A 659 -5.09 -9.48 4.45
C ASP A 659 -4.96 -7.97 4.18
N ASP A 660 -6.10 -7.29 4.16
CA ASP A 660 -6.25 -5.93 3.62
C ASP A 660 -5.55 -4.88 4.49
N ASN A 661 -5.64 -4.98 5.84
CA ASN A 661 -4.89 -4.17 6.80
C ASN A 661 -3.35 -4.21 6.64
N THR A 662 -2.84 -5.13 5.83
CA THR A 662 -1.39 -5.27 5.59
C THR A 662 -1.01 -5.03 4.14
N CYS A 663 -2.01 -4.71 3.31
CA CYS A 663 -1.92 -4.67 1.85
C CYS A 663 -1.27 -5.95 1.29
N PHE A 664 -1.55 -7.08 1.92
CA PHE A 664 -0.97 -8.35 1.55
C PHE A 664 -1.95 -9.13 0.68
N ASN A 665 -1.60 -9.27 -0.60
CA ASN A 665 -2.39 -10.06 -1.55
C ASN A 665 -1.47 -11.02 -2.33
N GLN A 666 -1.20 -12.17 -1.71
CA GLN A 666 -0.41 -13.25 -2.30
C GLN A 666 -1.33 -14.25 -2.99
N VAL A 667 -1.49 -14.11 -4.31
CA VAL A 667 -2.42 -14.93 -5.10
C VAL A 667 -1.81 -16.24 -5.58
N GLN A 668 -0.49 -16.37 -5.60
CA GLN A 668 0.21 -17.63 -5.88
C GLN A 668 1.47 -17.78 -5.04
N SER A 669 1.78 -19.00 -4.63
CA SER A 669 2.84 -19.22 -3.65
C SER A 669 3.48 -20.60 -3.78
N LYS A 670 4.70 -20.71 -3.26
CA LYS A 670 5.54 -21.90 -3.14
C LYS A 670 6.52 -21.69 -1.99
N SER A 671 6.98 -22.78 -1.39
CA SER A 671 8.05 -22.69 -0.40
C SER A 671 9.36 -22.23 -1.05
N SER A 672 10.08 -21.36 -0.36
CA SER A 672 11.42 -20.87 -0.73
C SER A 672 12.50 -21.95 -0.62
N ASN A 673 12.24 -23.03 0.14
CA ASN A 673 13.20 -24.12 0.29
C ASN A 673 13.49 -24.81 -1.06
N PRO A 674 14.77 -25.11 -1.39
CA PRO A 674 15.14 -25.63 -2.71
C PRO A 674 14.55 -26.99 -3.11
N ASP A 675 14.01 -27.76 -2.16
CA ASP A 675 13.38 -29.06 -2.41
C ASP A 675 11.85 -28.97 -2.52
N ALA A 676 11.27 -27.76 -2.50
CA ALA A 676 9.87 -27.53 -2.73
C ALA A 676 9.47 -27.90 -4.17
N ILE A 677 8.43 -28.72 -4.30
CA ILE A 677 7.90 -29.19 -5.59
C ILE A 677 6.44 -28.80 -5.80
N VAL A 678 5.80 -28.12 -4.84
CA VAL A 678 4.39 -27.73 -4.90
C VAL A 678 4.30 -26.22 -4.93
N SER A 679 3.57 -25.72 -5.93
CA SER A 679 3.08 -24.34 -5.99
C SER A 679 1.55 -24.38 -6.04
N ILE A 680 0.88 -23.46 -5.34
CA ILE A 680 -0.58 -23.29 -5.42
C ILE A 680 -0.88 -21.82 -5.69
N GLY A 681 -1.87 -21.55 -6.52
CA GLY A 681 -2.35 -20.20 -6.76
C GLY A 681 -3.82 -20.13 -7.15
N LEU A 682 -4.41 -18.96 -6.97
CA LEU A 682 -5.70 -18.59 -7.54
C LEU A 682 -5.50 -18.42 -9.04
N ASP A 683 -6.00 -19.37 -9.81
CA ASP A 683 -6.01 -19.32 -11.27
C ASP A 683 -7.11 -20.26 -11.79
N ASP A 684 -8.08 -19.69 -12.50
CA ASP A 684 -9.22 -20.41 -13.07
C ASP A 684 -9.10 -20.66 -14.59
N ASP A 685 -8.06 -20.17 -15.25
CA ASP A 685 -8.05 -20.03 -16.70
C ASP A 685 -7.52 -21.27 -17.48
N ASN A 686 -7.21 -22.34 -16.76
CA ASN A 686 -6.68 -23.61 -17.29
C ASN A 686 -5.40 -23.45 -18.13
N ASN A 687 -4.56 -22.46 -17.80
CA ASN A 687 -3.27 -22.26 -18.43
C ASN A 687 -2.07 -22.58 -17.51
N GLY A 688 -2.29 -22.59 -16.18
CA GLY A 688 -1.28 -22.87 -15.17
C GLY A 688 -0.88 -21.61 -14.41
N LEU A 689 0.04 -21.74 -13.45
CA LEU A 689 0.45 -20.58 -12.65
C LEU A 689 1.28 -19.59 -13.48
N GLU A 690 1.06 -18.30 -13.21
CA GLU A 690 1.76 -17.21 -13.87
C GLU A 690 3.22 -17.09 -13.42
N ALA A 691 4.02 -16.32 -14.16
CA ALA A 691 5.44 -16.17 -13.87
C ALA A 691 5.73 -15.36 -12.58
N SER A 692 4.80 -14.52 -12.11
CA SER A 692 4.89 -13.70 -10.89
C SER A 692 3.51 -13.40 -10.32
N ASN A 693 3.42 -12.99 -9.04
CA ASN A 693 2.16 -12.53 -8.45
C ASN A 693 1.57 -11.34 -9.22
N SER A 694 2.41 -10.39 -9.65
CA SER A 694 1.98 -9.21 -10.41
C SER A 694 1.38 -9.50 -11.79
N LEU A 695 1.61 -10.70 -12.34
CA LEU A 695 1.01 -11.13 -13.61
C LEU A 695 -0.27 -11.94 -13.40
N ASN A 696 -0.50 -12.46 -12.19
CA ASN A 696 -1.71 -13.18 -11.83
C ASN A 696 -2.77 -12.17 -11.39
N THR A 697 -3.81 -12.00 -12.23
CA THR A 697 -4.89 -11.03 -12.00
C THR A 697 -6.06 -11.60 -11.19
N SER A 698 -5.92 -12.81 -10.63
CA SER A 698 -6.93 -13.41 -9.77
C SER A 698 -7.05 -12.63 -8.45
N THR A 699 -8.19 -12.74 -7.78
CA THR A 699 -8.46 -12.03 -6.52
C THR A 699 -9.18 -12.95 -5.54
N PHE A 700 -8.93 -12.74 -4.25
CA PHE A 700 -9.71 -13.39 -3.18
C PHE A 700 -11.08 -12.73 -3.05
N ASP A 701 -12.12 -13.52 -2.79
CA ASP A 701 -13.51 -13.07 -2.63
C ASP A 701 -13.74 -12.22 -1.38
N GLY A 702 -12.85 -12.31 -0.38
CA GLY A 702 -12.94 -11.52 0.85
C GLY A 702 -11.60 -11.45 1.59
N ASP A 703 -11.52 -10.48 2.49
CA ASP A 703 -10.42 -10.28 3.43
C ASP A 703 -10.24 -11.47 4.40
N LEU A 704 -9.07 -11.54 5.07
CA LEU A 704 -8.65 -12.58 6.00
C LEU A 704 -8.84 -14.01 5.45
N SER A 705 -8.59 -14.17 4.15
CA SER A 705 -8.74 -15.44 3.43
C SER A 705 -7.38 -15.99 3.06
N ALA A 706 -7.15 -17.27 3.34
CA ALA A 706 -5.86 -17.91 3.09
C ALA A 706 -5.99 -19.41 2.81
N ALA A 707 -5.10 -19.93 1.97
CA ALA A 707 -4.82 -21.35 1.85
C ALA A 707 -3.33 -21.57 2.14
N VAL A 708 -3.03 -22.22 3.27
CA VAL A 708 -1.66 -22.49 3.71
C VAL A 708 -1.43 -24.00 3.77
N TRP A 709 -0.32 -24.47 3.23
CA TRP A 709 0.01 -25.88 3.16
C TRP A 709 1.44 -26.18 3.60
N GLY A 710 1.65 -27.40 4.08
CA GLY A 710 2.95 -27.95 4.43
C GLY A 710 2.96 -29.47 4.31
N HIS A 711 4.14 -30.09 4.36
CA HIS A 711 4.27 -31.55 4.23
C HIS A 711 4.86 -32.25 5.45
N ASP A 712 4.64 -33.56 5.51
CA ASP A 712 5.01 -34.47 6.59
C ASP A 712 6.52 -34.76 6.76
N GLY A 713 7.36 -34.16 5.91
CA GLY A 713 8.81 -34.41 5.86
C GLY A 713 9.25 -35.76 5.28
N ALA A 714 8.34 -36.62 4.80
CA ALA A 714 8.71 -37.92 4.25
C ALA A 714 9.51 -37.81 2.93
N ASP A 715 10.29 -38.83 2.60
CA ASP A 715 11.06 -38.86 1.34
C ASP A 715 10.12 -38.93 0.12
N LEU A 716 10.48 -38.27 -0.97
CA LEU A 716 9.73 -38.35 -2.23
C LEU A 716 9.81 -39.74 -2.90
N TYR A 717 10.79 -40.57 -2.54
CA TYR A 717 11.15 -41.80 -3.25
C TYR A 717 11.19 -43.03 -2.31
N ASP A 718 10.13 -43.82 -2.23
CA ASP A 718 10.19 -45.27 -1.89
C ASP A 718 8.88 -45.97 -2.27
N HIS A 719 8.89 -46.80 -3.32
CA HIS A 719 7.71 -47.47 -3.87
C HIS A 719 7.22 -48.63 -2.99
N ASP A 720 8.07 -49.22 -2.14
CA ASP A 720 7.82 -50.53 -1.53
C ASP A 720 6.76 -50.52 -0.40
N GLU A 721 6.29 -49.35 0.06
CA GLU A 721 5.30 -49.23 1.15
C GLU A 721 3.86 -48.88 0.72
N ASN A 722 3.63 -48.53 -0.56
CA ASN A 722 2.35 -47.94 -1.00
C ASN A 722 1.76 -48.53 -2.31
N ILE A 723 2.00 -49.83 -2.55
CA ILE A 723 1.61 -50.54 -3.80
C ILE A 723 0.19 -51.15 -3.76
N ASP A 724 -0.48 -51.16 -2.60
CA ASP A 724 -1.67 -52.00 -2.38
C ASP A 724 -2.92 -51.17 -1.99
N PHE A 725 -3.40 -50.33 -2.91
CA PHE A 725 -4.68 -49.61 -2.75
C PHE A 725 -5.53 -49.61 -4.04
N ASP A 726 -6.38 -50.63 -4.20
CA ASP A 726 -7.35 -50.73 -5.32
C ASP A 726 -8.71 -50.13 -4.92
N ILE A 727 -8.72 -48.82 -4.66
CA ILE A 727 -9.97 -48.04 -4.54
C ILE A 727 -10.27 -47.27 -5.83
N LEU A 728 -9.28 -46.97 -6.68
CA LEU A 728 -9.44 -46.11 -7.87
C LEU A 728 -8.45 -46.41 -9.04
N GLN A 729 -7.89 -47.62 -9.19
CA GLN A 729 -6.92 -47.94 -10.27
C GLN A 729 -5.60 -47.11 -10.21
N VAL A 730 -5.12 -46.85 -8.99
CA VAL A 730 -3.82 -46.23 -8.73
C VAL A 730 -2.74 -47.31 -8.67
N LYS A 731 -1.63 -47.09 -9.36
CA LYS A 731 -0.48 -48.01 -9.44
C LYS A 731 0.58 -47.75 -8.36
N SER A 732 0.82 -46.49 -8.03
CA SER A 732 1.72 -46.05 -6.95
C SER A 732 1.47 -44.61 -6.56
N ARG A 733 1.83 -44.24 -5.33
CA ARG A 733 1.80 -42.86 -4.82
C ARG A 733 3.14 -42.45 -4.19
N LEU A 734 3.35 -41.15 -4.04
CA LEU A 734 4.46 -40.63 -3.23
C LEU A 734 4.25 -40.97 -1.75
N ASN A 735 5.35 -41.05 -0.98
CA ASN A 735 5.26 -41.18 0.47
C ASN A 735 5.06 -39.84 1.17
N ARG A 736 5.49 -38.75 0.52
CA ARG A 736 5.26 -37.40 1.01
C ARG A 736 3.80 -37.04 0.85
N GLU A 737 3.25 -36.55 1.95
CA GLU A 737 1.87 -36.09 2.04
C GLU A 737 1.88 -34.62 2.42
N TRP A 738 1.04 -33.85 1.74
CA TRP A 738 0.80 -32.45 2.07
C TRP A 738 -0.53 -32.34 2.77
N ARG A 739 -0.63 -31.38 3.67
CA ARG A 739 -1.86 -30.97 4.32
C ARG A 739 -2.08 -29.49 4.06
N ILE A 740 -3.31 -29.14 3.71
CA ILE A 740 -3.74 -27.76 3.47
C ILE A 740 -4.77 -27.34 4.50
N ARG A 741 -4.66 -26.10 4.93
CA ARG A 741 -5.64 -25.40 5.77
C ARG A 741 -6.21 -24.24 4.97
N GLU A 742 -7.54 -24.11 5.00
CA GLU A 742 -8.24 -22.99 4.38
C GLU A 742 -8.93 -22.16 5.45
N THR A 743 -8.67 -20.86 5.41
CA THR A 743 -9.28 -19.84 6.26
C THR A 743 -10.04 -18.88 5.33
N GLY A 744 -11.24 -18.44 5.73
CA GLY A 744 -12.06 -17.56 4.89
C GLY A 744 -12.62 -18.26 3.64
N THR A 745 -12.62 -17.56 2.51
CA THR A 745 -13.11 -18.06 1.21
C THR A 745 -12.02 -17.99 0.15
N VAL A 746 -11.39 -19.13 -0.13
CA VAL A 746 -10.32 -19.26 -1.14
C VAL A 746 -10.89 -19.66 -2.50
N GLY A 747 -11.83 -20.61 -2.52
CA GLY A 747 -12.43 -21.12 -3.76
C GLY A 747 -11.52 -22.10 -4.51
N THR A 748 -11.68 -22.16 -5.84
CA THR A 748 -10.89 -23.09 -6.67
C THR A 748 -9.47 -22.59 -6.88
N VAL A 749 -8.49 -23.44 -6.58
CA VAL A 749 -7.06 -23.18 -6.79
C VAL A 749 -6.48 -24.07 -7.88
N THR A 750 -5.39 -23.61 -8.49
CA THR A 750 -4.50 -24.42 -9.33
C THR A 750 -3.32 -24.91 -8.50
N VAL A 751 -3.17 -26.22 -8.39
CA VAL A 751 -2.04 -26.91 -7.75
C VAL A 751 -1.09 -27.40 -8.84
N SER A 752 0.14 -26.89 -8.81
CA SER A 752 1.21 -27.27 -9.74
C SER A 752 2.29 -28.07 -9.02
N PHE A 753 2.67 -29.21 -9.62
CA PHE A 753 3.79 -30.02 -9.15
C PHE A 753 4.95 -30.03 -10.15
N ASP A 754 6.17 -29.78 -9.69
CA ASP A 754 7.40 -30.08 -10.44
C ASP A 754 7.72 -31.58 -10.37
N VAL A 755 7.47 -32.28 -11.47
CA VAL A 755 7.69 -33.72 -11.62
C VAL A 755 8.97 -34.05 -12.40
N SER A 756 9.76 -33.05 -12.79
CA SER A 756 10.96 -33.20 -13.63
C SER A 756 11.95 -34.26 -13.11
N ASN A 757 12.04 -34.41 -11.79
CA ASN A 757 12.90 -35.39 -11.12
C ASN A 757 12.14 -36.58 -10.52
N LEU A 758 10.81 -36.61 -10.61
CA LEU A 758 9.93 -37.63 -10.00
C LEU A 758 9.49 -38.72 -10.99
N LEU A 759 9.72 -38.52 -12.28
CA LEU A 759 9.40 -39.52 -13.29
C LEU A 759 10.29 -40.76 -13.19
N GLY A 760 9.67 -41.91 -13.40
CA GLY A 760 10.31 -43.21 -13.50
C GLY A 760 9.98 -44.18 -12.36
N PRO A 761 10.53 -45.40 -12.44
CA PRO A 761 10.17 -46.49 -11.53
C PRO A 761 10.64 -46.27 -10.09
N SER A 762 11.54 -45.31 -9.86
CA SER A 762 12.03 -44.96 -8.53
C SER A 762 11.33 -43.74 -7.91
N GLY A 763 10.57 -42.98 -8.69
CA GLY A 763 9.73 -41.87 -8.21
C GLY A 763 8.26 -42.25 -8.22
N VAL A 764 7.41 -41.51 -8.94
CA VAL A 764 5.95 -41.70 -8.90
C VAL A 764 5.46 -42.97 -9.64
N GLY A 765 6.36 -43.73 -10.29
CA GLY A 765 6.07 -45.04 -10.87
C GLY A 765 5.67 -45.04 -12.36
N THR A 766 5.76 -43.88 -13.01
CA THR A 766 5.56 -43.68 -14.46
C THR A 766 6.56 -42.68 -15.03
N ASN A 767 6.86 -42.78 -16.33
CA ASN A 767 7.63 -41.76 -17.07
C ASN A 767 6.74 -40.87 -17.94
N ASP A 768 5.43 -41.02 -17.85
CA ASP A 768 4.45 -40.34 -18.68
C ASP A 768 3.65 -39.40 -17.78
N GLU A 769 3.86 -38.10 -17.96
CA GLU A 769 3.22 -37.04 -17.18
C GLU A 769 1.69 -37.15 -17.25
N ALA A 770 1.13 -37.58 -18.38
CA ALA A 770 -0.32 -37.75 -18.56
C ALA A 770 -0.93 -38.85 -17.67
N GLN A 771 -0.10 -39.70 -17.05
CA GLN A 771 -0.56 -40.74 -16.12
C GLN A 771 -0.53 -40.28 -14.65
N ILE A 772 -0.04 -39.08 -14.38
CA ILE A 772 0.01 -38.53 -13.03
C ILE A 772 -1.37 -37.98 -12.67
N VAL A 773 -1.82 -38.36 -11.48
CA VAL A 773 -3.06 -37.89 -10.86
C VAL A 773 -2.75 -37.39 -9.45
N MET A 774 -3.58 -36.50 -8.93
CA MET A 774 -3.53 -36.09 -7.53
C MET A 774 -4.57 -36.89 -6.74
N LEU A 775 -4.19 -37.36 -5.56
CA LEU A 775 -5.11 -37.94 -4.59
C LEU A 775 -5.37 -36.92 -3.50
N VAL A 776 -6.63 -36.78 -3.10
CA VAL A 776 -7.06 -35.89 -2.02
C VAL A 776 -7.90 -36.69 -1.04
N ASP A 777 -7.64 -36.53 0.25
CA ASP A 777 -8.23 -37.34 1.30
C ASP A 777 -8.48 -36.53 2.57
N ALA A 778 -9.53 -36.88 3.31
CA ALA A 778 -9.97 -36.09 4.46
C ALA A 778 -9.24 -36.47 5.76
N ASP A 779 -8.78 -37.71 5.90
CA ASP A 779 -8.11 -38.19 7.12
C ASP A 779 -6.63 -38.56 6.93
N GLY A 780 -6.15 -38.50 5.69
CA GLY A 780 -4.74 -38.63 5.33
C GLY A 780 -4.25 -40.08 5.32
N ASP A 781 -5.14 -41.06 5.53
CA ASP A 781 -4.74 -42.47 5.46
C ASP A 781 -4.80 -43.03 4.03
N PHE A 782 -5.43 -42.29 3.11
CA PHE A 782 -5.60 -42.60 1.69
C PHE A 782 -6.14 -44.02 1.44
N SER A 783 -6.84 -44.58 2.43
CA SER A 783 -7.27 -45.99 2.46
C SER A 783 -8.75 -46.17 2.14
N SER A 784 -9.57 -45.17 2.46
CA SER A 784 -10.99 -45.12 2.11
C SER A 784 -11.49 -43.67 2.08
N GLY A 785 -12.22 -43.28 1.02
CA GLY A 785 -12.75 -41.92 0.90
C GLY A 785 -11.88 -40.97 0.08
N ALA A 786 -10.64 -41.35 -0.24
CA ALA A 786 -9.77 -40.61 -1.14
C ALA A 786 -10.43 -40.38 -2.52
N GLN A 787 -10.32 -39.15 -3.01
CA GLN A 787 -10.75 -38.69 -4.33
C GLN A 787 -9.55 -38.59 -5.26
N MET A 788 -9.71 -39.05 -6.50
CA MET A 788 -8.75 -38.82 -7.58
C MET A 788 -9.12 -37.54 -8.33
N VAL A 789 -8.13 -36.68 -8.52
CA VAL A 789 -8.20 -35.46 -9.33
C VAL A 789 -7.27 -35.63 -10.52
N THR A 790 -7.85 -35.55 -11.71
CA THR A 790 -7.12 -35.62 -12.97
C THR A 790 -6.58 -34.25 -13.33
N GLN A 791 -5.50 -34.21 -14.11
CA GLN A 791 -4.95 -32.95 -14.60
C GLN A 791 -6.00 -32.12 -15.35
N SER A 792 -5.99 -30.81 -15.12
CA SER A 792 -6.95 -29.89 -15.73
C SER A 792 -6.70 -29.73 -17.23
N PHE A 793 -5.43 -29.77 -17.64
CA PHE A 793 -4.97 -29.71 -19.02
C PHE A 793 -3.56 -30.32 -19.10
N VAL A 794 -3.25 -30.97 -20.23
CA VAL A 794 -1.91 -31.49 -20.48
C VAL A 794 -1.13 -30.41 -21.24
N VAL A 795 -0.16 -29.79 -20.57
CA VAL A 795 0.89 -29.01 -21.24
C VAL A 795 1.89 -30.00 -21.85
N ALA A 796 2.55 -29.64 -22.93
CA ALA A 796 3.59 -30.48 -23.53
C ALA A 796 4.64 -30.87 -22.47
N ASP A 797 5.20 -32.09 -22.51
CA ASP A 797 6.25 -32.61 -21.59
C ASP A 797 7.27 -31.54 -21.14
N ASP A 798 6.94 -30.78 -20.09
CA ASP A 798 7.68 -29.61 -19.61
C ASP A 798 8.14 -29.78 -18.15
N GLY A 799 7.81 -30.92 -17.54
CA GLY A 799 8.20 -31.26 -16.18
C GLY A 799 7.20 -30.79 -15.12
N PHE A 800 6.04 -30.24 -15.51
CA PHE A 800 5.00 -29.78 -14.58
C PHE A 800 3.66 -30.44 -14.83
N VAL A 801 2.92 -30.74 -13.76
CA VAL A 801 1.53 -31.21 -13.82
C VAL A 801 0.63 -30.30 -12.99
N ASN A 802 -0.53 -29.94 -13.53
CA ASN A 802 -1.43 -28.96 -12.95
C ASN A 802 -2.82 -29.56 -12.68
N PHE A 803 -3.39 -29.26 -11.52
CA PHE A 803 -4.70 -29.73 -11.07
C PHE A 803 -5.52 -28.55 -10.56
N GLN A 804 -6.79 -28.47 -10.95
CA GLN A 804 -7.74 -27.52 -10.39
C GLN A 804 -8.62 -28.22 -9.37
N ILE A 805 -8.71 -27.65 -8.18
CA ILE A 805 -9.51 -28.19 -7.09
C ILE A 805 -9.98 -27.06 -6.16
N ASP A 806 -11.19 -27.21 -5.64
CA ASP A 806 -11.70 -26.49 -4.48
C ASP A 806 -11.50 -27.42 -3.28
N PHE A 807 -10.57 -27.09 -2.39
CA PHE A 807 -10.24 -27.94 -1.26
C PHE A 807 -11.34 -27.88 -0.19
N ALA A 808 -11.26 -28.80 0.77
CA ALA A 808 -11.93 -28.61 2.04
C ALA A 808 -10.85 -28.39 3.10
N ASP A 809 -11.15 -27.53 4.08
CA ASP A 809 -10.21 -27.25 5.16
C ASP A 809 -9.72 -28.54 5.87
N GLY A 810 -8.40 -28.61 6.08
CA GLY A 810 -7.72 -29.70 6.75
C GLY A 810 -7.48 -30.95 5.89
N THR A 811 -7.71 -30.89 4.58
CA THR A 811 -7.51 -32.04 3.68
C THR A 811 -6.04 -32.34 3.41
N TYR A 812 -5.79 -33.61 3.07
CA TYR A 812 -4.50 -34.15 2.72
C TYR A 812 -4.44 -34.40 1.22
N PHE A 813 -3.27 -34.20 0.61
CA PHE A 813 -3.08 -34.51 -0.80
C PHE A 813 -1.68 -35.06 -1.09
N THR A 814 -1.58 -35.84 -2.18
CA THR A 814 -0.33 -36.40 -2.67
C THR A 814 -0.42 -36.72 -4.17
N LEU A 815 0.72 -36.98 -4.81
CA LEU A 815 0.76 -37.44 -6.20
C LEU A 815 0.74 -38.96 -6.30
N ALA A 816 0.07 -39.44 -7.34
CA ALA A 816 0.02 -40.83 -7.70
C ALA A 816 0.10 -41.05 -9.22
N SER A 817 0.37 -42.29 -9.64
CA SER A 817 0.25 -42.71 -11.03
C SER A 817 -0.96 -43.62 -11.21
N GLY A 818 -1.77 -43.33 -12.23
CA GLY A 818 -2.89 -44.18 -12.64
C GLY A 818 -2.46 -45.36 -13.51
N GLU A 819 -3.31 -46.39 -13.62
CA GLU A 819 -3.15 -47.44 -14.63
C GLU A 819 -3.35 -46.88 -16.06
N GLN A 820 -2.62 -47.41 -17.06
CA GLN A 820 -2.71 -46.96 -18.47
C GLN A 820 -4.17 -47.06 -18.97
N TYR A 821 -4.80 -45.93 -19.27
CA TYR A 821 -5.93 -45.89 -20.19
C TYR A 821 -5.43 -45.50 -21.57
N ALA A 822 -5.83 -46.24 -22.61
CA ALA A 822 -5.68 -45.77 -23.97
C ALA A 822 -6.45 -44.44 -24.14
N LEU A 823 -5.86 -43.49 -24.87
CA LEU A 823 -6.45 -42.18 -25.17
C LEU A 823 -7.94 -42.35 -25.56
N PRO A 824 -8.85 -41.57 -24.97
CA PRO A 824 -10.27 -41.85 -25.07
C PRO A 824 -10.77 -41.66 -26.51
N ILE A 825 -11.28 -42.74 -27.12
CA ILE A 825 -12.35 -42.60 -28.10
C ILE A 825 -13.52 -41.88 -27.42
N THR A 826 -14.07 -40.84 -28.04
CA THR A 826 -15.28 -40.21 -27.48
C THR A 826 -16.49 -41.03 -27.94
N LEU A 827 -16.83 -42.04 -27.13
CA LEU A 827 -18.01 -42.88 -27.32
C LEU A 827 -19.28 -42.04 -27.08
N LEU A 828 -20.03 -41.77 -28.13
CA LEU A 828 -21.25 -40.96 -28.05
C LEU A 828 -22.44 -41.75 -27.51
N SER A 829 -22.51 -43.05 -27.81
CA SER A 829 -23.58 -43.93 -27.31
C SER A 829 -23.16 -45.39 -27.35
N PHE A 830 -23.66 -46.19 -26.40
CA PHE A 830 -23.66 -47.65 -26.46
C PHE A 830 -25.00 -48.17 -25.89
N GLU A 831 -25.76 -48.89 -26.71
CA GLU A 831 -27.12 -49.33 -26.40
C GLU A 831 -27.35 -50.80 -26.74
N ALA A 832 -28.18 -51.48 -25.94
CA ALA A 832 -28.60 -52.86 -26.15
C ALA A 832 -30.12 -52.92 -26.36
N LEU A 833 -30.54 -53.33 -27.55
CA LEU A 833 -31.93 -53.33 -27.98
C LEU A 833 -32.45 -54.78 -28.11
N PRO A 834 -33.35 -55.24 -27.22
CA PRO A 834 -33.88 -56.59 -27.31
C PRO A 834 -34.86 -56.70 -28.50
N LYS A 835 -34.70 -57.75 -29.31
CA LYS A 835 -35.60 -58.13 -30.42
C LYS A 835 -36.32 -59.44 -30.06
N ASP A 836 -37.16 -59.96 -30.97
CA ASP A 836 -37.98 -61.14 -30.67
C ASP A 836 -37.13 -62.42 -30.38
N ASP A 837 -35.94 -62.54 -30.97
CA ASP A 837 -35.07 -63.73 -30.88
C ASP A 837 -33.56 -63.44 -30.68
N TYR A 838 -33.15 -62.16 -30.57
CA TYR A 838 -31.76 -61.75 -30.35
C TYR A 838 -31.66 -60.39 -29.64
N ILE A 839 -30.48 -60.01 -29.16
CA ILE A 839 -30.18 -58.65 -28.70
C ILE A 839 -29.29 -57.94 -29.74
N GLN A 840 -29.67 -56.73 -30.14
CA GLN A 840 -28.85 -55.88 -31.01
C GLN A 840 -28.08 -54.86 -30.17
N LEU A 841 -26.76 -54.91 -30.24
CA LEU A 841 -25.87 -53.92 -29.65
C LEU A 841 -25.55 -52.84 -30.70
N LYS A 842 -25.59 -51.58 -30.33
CA LYS A 842 -25.30 -50.43 -31.20
C LYS A 842 -24.44 -49.41 -30.47
N TRP A 843 -23.48 -48.83 -31.18
CA TRP A 843 -22.68 -47.73 -30.65
C TRP A 843 -22.30 -46.75 -31.74
N SER A 844 -21.89 -45.56 -31.31
CA SER A 844 -21.38 -44.51 -32.18
C SER A 844 -20.20 -43.78 -31.57
N THR A 845 -19.21 -43.43 -32.39
CA THR A 845 -18.00 -42.69 -32.01
C THR A 845 -17.97 -41.35 -32.75
N THR A 846 -17.55 -40.26 -32.09
CA THR A 846 -17.35 -38.96 -32.77
C THR A 846 -15.93 -38.81 -33.31
N THR A 847 -14.96 -39.45 -32.68
CA THR A 847 -13.55 -39.51 -33.06
C THR A 847 -13.00 -40.90 -32.76
N GLU A 848 -12.09 -41.37 -33.61
CA GLU A 848 -11.31 -42.60 -33.44
C GLU A 848 -9.85 -42.27 -33.79
N GLU A 849 -8.91 -42.65 -32.94
CA GLU A 849 -7.48 -42.51 -33.19
C GLU A 849 -6.80 -43.87 -32.99
N ASP A 850 -6.05 -44.31 -33.99
CA ASP A 850 -5.38 -45.62 -34.07
C ASP A 850 -6.23 -46.83 -33.68
N ASN A 851 -7.54 -46.75 -33.90
CA ASN A 851 -8.50 -47.79 -33.53
C ASN A 851 -8.41 -49.03 -34.44
N SER A 852 -8.06 -50.18 -33.87
CA SER A 852 -7.95 -51.44 -34.60
C SER A 852 -9.29 -52.14 -34.68
N TYR A 853 -9.94 -52.39 -33.54
CA TYR A 853 -11.26 -53.03 -33.48
C TYR A 853 -11.95 -52.81 -32.14
N PHE A 854 -13.26 -52.98 -32.14
CA PHE A 854 -14.09 -53.12 -30.95
C PHE A 854 -14.31 -54.59 -30.61
N ARG A 855 -14.08 -54.97 -29.37
CA ARG A 855 -14.44 -56.27 -28.80
C ARG A 855 -15.68 -56.11 -27.92
N LEU A 856 -16.72 -56.86 -28.24
CA LEU A 856 -17.96 -56.87 -27.46
C LEU A 856 -17.90 -58.01 -26.46
N GLU A 857 -18.20 -57.71 -25.21
CA GLU A 857 -18.15 -58.68 -24.13
C GLU A 857 -19.50 -58.78 -23.42
N LYS A 858 -19.84 -59.99 -22.97
CA LYS A 858 -21.07 -60.31 -22.25
C LYS A 858 -20.72 -60.96 -20.93
N LEU A 859 -21.42 -60.58 -19.87
CA LEU A 859 -21.29 -61.23 -18.57
C LEU A 859 -21.93 -62.63 -18.61
N VAL A 860 -21.14 -63.68 -18.35
CA VAL A 860 -21.59 -65.08 -18.45
C VAL A 860 -21.77 -65.75 -17.09
N ASN A 861 -21.04 -65.29 -16.06
CA ASN A 861 -21.15 -65.68 -14.66
C ASN A 861 -21.10 -64.42 -13.77
N ASP A 862 -21.42 -64.53 -12.47
CA ASP A 862 -21.56 -63.38 -11.54
C ASP A 862 -20.33 -62.44 -11.43
N MET A 863 -19.20 -62.71 -12.10
CA MET A 863 -18.01 -61.84 -12.10
C MET A 863 -17.20 -61.80 -13.42
N ASP A 864 -17.51 -62.61 -14.46
CA ASP A 864 -16.64 -62.74 -15.64
C ASP A 864 -17.32 -62.31 -16.96
N PHE A 865 -16.69 -61.37 -17.68
CA PHE A 865 -17.05 -60.98 -19.04
C PHE A 865 -16.30 -61.85 -20.06
N GLU A 866 -17.02 -62.45 -21.01
CA GLU A 866 -16.44 -63.18 -22.13
C GLU A 866 -16.70 -62.47 -23.46
N PRO A 867 -15.75 -62.52 -24.42
CA PRO A 867 -15.92 -61.90 -25.73
C PRO A 867 -16.96 -62.67 -26.56
N ILE A 868 -17.96 -61.94 -27.04
CA ILE A 868 -19.03 -62.46 -27.91
C ILE A 868 -18.84 -62.08 -29.38
N GLY A 869 -17.98 -61.09 -29.67
CA GLY A 869 -17.68 -60.69 -31.03
C GLY A 869 -16.67 -59.56 -31.16
N TYR A 870 -16.25 -59.32 -32.39
CA TYR A 870 -15.29 -58.29 -32.76
C TYR A 870 -15.83 -57.53 -33.98
N VAL A 871 -15.65 -56.22 -34.01
CA VAL A 871 -16.04 -55.35 -35.13
C VAL A 871 -14.85 -54.43 -35.43
N ASP A 872 -14.35 -54.46 -36.66
CA ASP A 872 -13.21 -53.63 -37.06
C ASP A 872 -13.51 -52.13 -36.86
N GLY A 873 -12.51 -51.40 -36.39
CA GLY A 873 -12.49 -49.96 -36.23
C GLY A 873 -12.26 -49.21 -37.54
N ALA A 874 -12.38 -47.88 -37.52
CA ALA A 874 -12.04 -47.03 -38.66
C ALA A 874 -10.55 -46.65 -38.70
N GLY A 875 -9.73 -47.06 -37.72
CA GLY A 875 -8.35 -46.60 -37.57
C GLY A 875 -8.32 -45.17 -37.05
N ASN A 876 -8.27 -44.21 -37.98
CA ASN A 876 -8.27 -42.79 -37.67
C ASN A 876 -9.49 -42.13 -38.31
N SER A 877 -10.40 -41.59 -37.50
CA SER A 877 -11.63 -40.91 -37.94
C SER A 877 -11.94 -39.69 -37.07
N THR A 878 -12.36 -38.61 -37.69
CA THR A 878 -12.98 -37.45 -37.03
C THR A 878 -14.44 -37.25 -37.45
N GLN A 879 -15.02 -38.26 -38.13
CA GLN A 879 -16.41 -38.30 -38.54
C GLN A 879 -17.19 -39.25 -37.64
N LEU A 880 -18.47 -38.93 -37.42
CA LEU A 880 -19.41 -39.80 -36.71
C LEU A 880 -19.48 -41.17 -37.41
N ASN A 881 -19.06 -42.22 -36.72
CA ASN A 881 -19.19 -43.59 -37.17
C ASN A 881 -20.24 -44.32 -36.34
N GLU A 882 -21.05 -45.16 -36.99
CA GLU A 882 -22.09 -45.97 -36.35
C GLU A 882 -21.81 -47.45 -36.58
N TYR A 883 -21.86 -48.23 -35.50
CA TYR A 883 -21.56 -49.65 -35.50
C TYR A 883 -22.71 -50.45 -34.89
N SER A 884 -22.76 -51.75 -35.22
CA SER A 884 -23.73 -52.65 -34.61
C SER A 884 -23.25 -54.09 -34.59
N PHE A 885 -23.70 -54.82 -33.58
CA PHE A 885 -23.44 -56.24 -33.37
C PHE A 885 -24.71 -56.97 -32.92
N VAL A 886 -24.82 -58.27 -33.20
CA VAL A 886 -25.98 -59.10 -32.84
C VAL A 886 -25.54 -60.23 -31.92
N ASP A 887 -26.04 -60.22 -30.68
CA ASP A 887 -26.02 -61.40 -29.81
C ASP A 887 -27.22 -62.30 -30.17
N ALA A 888 -26.93 -63.37 -30.92
CA ALA A 888 -27.92 -64.33 -31.41
C ALA A 888 -28.34 -65.38 -30.37
N GLU A 889 -27.65 -65.45 -29.22
CA GLU A 889 -27.96 -66.38 -28.13
C GLU A 889 -28.06 -65.62 -26.78
N PRO A 890 -28.98 -64.66 -26.66
CA PRO A 890 -29.17 -63.90 -25.42
C PRO A 890 -29.69 -64.81 -24.29
N SER A 891 -29.22 -64.58 -23.07
CA SER A 891 -29.71 -65.28 -21.87
C SER A 891 -31.12 -64.79 -21.55
N LEU A 892 -32.00 -65.64 -21.03
CA LEU A 892 -33.31 -65.19 -20.56
C LEU A 892 -33.14 -64.35 -19.29
N GLY A 893 -33.80 -63.19 -19.22
CA GLY A 893 -33.65 -62.22 -18.14
C GLY A 893 -32.62 -61.13 -18.46
N TYR A 894 -31.95 -60.60 -17.45
CA TYR A 894 -30.97 -59.53 -17.62
C TYR A 894 -29.69 -60.03 -18.28
N ASN A 895 -29.27 -59.35 -19.34
CA ASN A 895 -27.97 -59.51 -20.00
C ASN A 895 -27.18 -58.21 -19.80
N TYR A 896 -25.89 -58.34 -19.49
CA TYR A 896 -24.98 -57.22 -19.27
C TYR A 896 -23.90 -57.26 -20.34
N TYR A 897 -23.66 -56.12 -20.98
CA TYR A 897 -22.68 -55.97 -22.06
C TYR A 897 -21.76 -54.79 -21.79
N ARG A 898 -20.53 -54.90 -22.24
CA ARG A 898 -19.57 -53.79 -22.33
C ARG A 898 -18.87 -53.82 -23.67
N LEU A 899 -18.39 -52.67 -24.11
CA LEU A 899 -17.59 -52.50 -25.31
C LEU A 899 -16.14 -52.29 -24.88
N VAL A 900 -15.21 -53.04 -25.46
CA VAL A 900 -13.77 -52.85 -25.28
C VAL A 900 -13.20 -52.36 -26.60
N ASP A 901 -12.69 -51.14 -26.59
CA ASP A 901 -11.97 -50.54 -27.70
C ASP A 901 -10.52 -51.01 -27.71
N VAL A 902 -9.97 -51.39 -28.86
CA VAL A 902 -8.59 -51.88 -28.97
C VAL A 902 -7.85 -51.16 -30.09
N ASP A 903 -6.72 -50.54 -29.77
CA ASP A 903 -5.88 -49.81 -30.73
C ASP A 903 -4.94 -50.76 -31.52
N PHE A 904 -4.18 -50.21 -32.49
CA PHE A 904 -3.18 -50.98 -33.23
C PHE A 904 -1.96 -51.41 -32.40
N GLY A 905 -1.73 -50.77 -31.24
CA GLY A 905 -0.71 -51.13 -30.25
C GLY A 905 -1.11 -52.27 -29.32
N GLY A 906 -2.41 -52.59 -29.25
CA GLY A 906 -3.00 -53.59 -28.36
C GLY A 906 -3.48 -53.03 -27.02
N ASN A 907 -3.53 -51.70 -26.84
CA ASN A 907 -4.10 -51.08 -25.64
C ASN A 907 -5.63 -51.15 -25.69
N GLU A 908 -6.26 -51.28 -24.52
CA GLU A 908 -7.70 -51.52 -24.41
C GLU A 908 -8.39 -50.42 -23.58
N ASN A 909 -9.55 -49.92 -24.02
CA ASN A 909 -10.39 -49.00 -23.26
C ASN A 909 -11.82 -49.54 -23.14
N THR A 910 -12.42 -49.52 -21.96
CA THR A 910 -13.71 -50.19 -21.70
C THR A 910 -14.83 -49.18 -21.47
N SER A 911 -15.97 -49.38 -22.11
CA SER A 911 -17.18 -48.58 -21.88
C SER A 911 -17.83 -48.87 -20.52
N GLU A 912 -18.79 -48.05 -20.12
CA GLU A 912 -19.76 -48.44 -19.09
C GLU A 912 -20.48 -49.75 -19.45
N VAL A 913 -20.91 -50.49 -18.43
CA VAL A 913 -21.68 -51.72 -18.59
C VAL A 913 -23.15 -51.38 -18.78
N ILE A 914 -23.73 -51.80 -19.91
CA ILE A 914 -25.16 -51.63 -20.19
C ILE A 914 -25.94 -52.91 -19.91
N MET A 915 -27.18 -52.74 -19.43
CA MET A 915 -28.05 -53.85 -19.05
C MET A 915 -29.33 -53.85 -19.89
N VAL A 916 -29.75 -55.03 -20.35
CA VAL A 916 -31.00 -55.24 -21.08
C VAL A 916 -31.70 -56.50 -20.62
N ASN A 917 -33.01 -56.42 -20.39
CA ASN A 917 -33.84 -57.57 -20.08
C ASN A 917 -34.36 -58.23 -21.38
N PHE A 918 -34.07 -59.53 -21.55
CA PHE A 918 -34.52 -60.34 -22.68
C PHE A 918 -35.59 -61.34 -22.23
N GLU A 919 -36.84 -61.08 -22.62
CA GLU A 919 -37.99 -61.92 -22.29
C GLU A 919 -38.43 -62.77 -23.51
N SER A 920 -38.50 -64.09 -23.37
CA SER A 920 -39.10 -64.93 -24.42
C SER A 920 -40.62 -64.77 -24.45
N LYS A 921 -41.20 -64.49 -25.62
CA LYS A 921 -42.66 -64.59 -25.83
C LYS A 921 -43.17 -66.01 -25.57
N GLU A 922 -44.27 -66.13 -24.81
CA GLU A 922 -44.97 -67.40 -24.52
C GLU A 922 -45.12 -68.31 -25.75
N LEU A 923 -44.54 -69.51 -25.67
CA LEU A 923 -44.67 -70.55 -26.68
C LEU A 923 -46.10 -71.10 -26.64
N VAL A 924 -46.89 -70.93 -27.72
CA VAL A 924 -48.18 -71.61 -27.89
C VAL A 924 -47.93 -72.92 -28.64
N PRO A 925 -47.87 -74.08 -27.95
CA PRO A 925 -47.49 -75.33 -28.58
C PRO A 925 -48.55 -75.78 -29.59
N LYS A 926 -48.14 -75.99 -30.85
CA LYS A 926 -48.99 -76.46 -31.95
C LYS A 926 -48.41 -77.74 -32.55
N PRO A 927 -49.24 -78.75 -32.87
CA PRO A 927 -48.78 -79.96 -33.51
C PRO A 927 -48.26 -79.67 -34.93
N TYR A 928 -47.11 -80.23 -35.28
CA TYR A 928 -46.49 -80.15 -36.61
C TYR A 928 -45.87 -81.49 -37.04
N PRO A 929 -45.82 -81.81 -38.35
CA PRO A 929 -46.50 -81.09 -39.41
C PRO A 929 -48.02 -81.20 -39.27
N ASN A 930 -48.71 -80.14 -39.65
CA ASN A 930 -50.16 -80.10 -39.70
C ASN A 930 -50.58 -79.25 -40.91
N PRO A 931 -51.04 -79.88 -42.02
CA PRO A 931 -51.54 -81.25 -42.10
C PRO A 931 -50.45 -82.35 -42.03
N VAL A 932 -50.79 -83.53 -41.48
CA VAL A 932 -49.94 -84.74 -41.43
C VAL A 932 -50.48 -85.81 -42.40
N ARG A 933 -49.62 -86.58 -43.06
CA ARG A 933 -50.05 -87.68 -43.94
C ARG A 933 -50.41 -88.95 -43.16
N VAL A 934 -51.41 -89.70 -43.61
CA VAL A 934 -51.78 -91.00 -43.01
C VAL A 934 -50.55 -91.92 -42.97
N GLY A 935 -50.19 -92.39 -41.76
CA GLY A 935 -49.03 -93.25 -41.55
C GLY A 935 -47.76 -92.53 -41.10
N GLU A 936 -47.70 -91.19 -41.20
CA GLU A 936 -46.62 -90.37 -40.62
C GLU A 936 -46.94 -89.99 -39.17
N SER A 937 -45.96 -89.41 -38.47
CA SER A 937 -46.15 -88.90 -37.11
C SER A 937 -46.18 -87.37 -37.12
N PHE A 938 -46.97 -86.78 -36.24
CA PHE A 938 -46.88 -85.36 -35.90
C PHE A 938 -46.36 -85.21 -34.48
N SER A 939 -45.78 -84.05 -34.19
CA SER A 939 -45.14 -83.75 -32.93
C SER A 939 -45.55 -82.41 -32.35
N LEU A 940 -45.46 -82.32 -31.03
CA LEU A 940 -45.68 -81.12 -30.25
C LEU A 940 -44.41 -80.85 -29.44
N ASP A 941 -43.75 -79.73 -29.70
CA ASP A 941 -42.60 -79.30 -28.89
C ASP A 941 -43.12 -78.67 -27.60
N VAL A 942 -42.51 -79.02 -26.47
CA VAL A 942 -42.89 -78.54 -25.14
C VAL A 942 -41.68 -78.05 -24.35
N PRO A 943 -41.83 -77.05 -23.45
CA PRO A 943 -40.74 -76.56 -22.62
C PRO A 943 -40.16 -77.64 -21.70
N GLN A 944 -38.88 -77.52 -21.36
CA GLN A 944 -38.20 -78.47 -20.46
C GLN A 944 -38.92 -78.57 -19.10
N ASN A 945 -38.92 -79.79 -18.51
CA ASN A 945 -39.47 -80.11 -17.19
C ASN A 945 -41.00 -79.85 -17.03
N THR A 946 -41.77 -79.86 -18.12
CA THR A 946 -43.23 -79.72 -18.05
C THR A 946 -43.95 -81.07 -18.15
N SER A 947 -45.01 -81.26 -17.34
CA SER A 947 -45.87 -82.45 -17.45
C SER A 947 -47.00 -82.19 -18.45
N ILE A 948 -47.13 -83.07 -19.45
CA ILE A 948 -48.25 -83.05 -20.40
C ILE A 948 -49.30 -84.06 -19.94
N GLU A 949 -50.52 -83.58 -19.67
CA GLU A 949 -51.63 -84.39 -19.20
C GLU A 949 -52.84 -84.27 -20.14
N ASN A 950 -53.84 -85.15 -19.97
CA ASN A 950 -55.13 -85.08 -20.68
C ASN A 950 -55.04 -85.01 -22.22
N ILE A 951 -54.05 -85.67 -22.82
CA ILE A 951 -53.88 -85.73 -24.27
C ILE A 951 -55.03 -86.52 -24.90
N GLN A 952 -55.81 -85.88 -25.76
CA GLN A 952 -56.96 -86.46 -26.44
C GLN A 952 -56.99 -86.05 -27.90
N LEU A 953 -57.37 -86.99 -28.76
CA LEU A 953 -57.68 -86.75 -30.16
C LEU A 953 -59.15 -87.11 -30.41
N VAL A 954 -59.92 -86.16 -30.89
CA VAL A 954 -61.38 -86.31 -31.08
C VAL A 954 -61.72 -85.99 -32.53
N SER A 955 -62.46 -86.88 -33.20
CA SER A 955 -63.00 -86.57 -34.54
C SER A 955 -64.06 -85.47 -34.46
N MET A 956 -64.34 -84.78 -35.57
CA MET A 956 -65.40 -83.74 -35.59
C MET A 956 -66.81 -84.28 -35.26
N ASN A 957 -67.01 -85.59 -35.24
CA ASN A 957 -68.26 -86.24 -34.84
C ASN A 957 -68.31 -86.56 -33.32
N GLY A 958 -67.32 -86.12 -32.54
CA GLY A 958 -67.26 -86.28 -31.08
C GLY A 958 -66.70 -87.62 -30.60
N GLN A 959 -66.27 -88.50 -31.49
CA GLN A 959 -65.64 -89.78 -31.11
C GLN A 959 -64.18 -89.58 -30.72
N SER A 960 -63.80 -89.96 -29.50
CA SER A 960 -62.40 -90.04 -29.03
C SER A 960 -61.68 -91.21 -29.68
N LEU A 961 -60.44 -90.96 -30.13
CA LEU A 961 -59.61 -91.92 -30.82
C LEU A 961 -58.44 -92.34 -29.96
N ARG A 962 -58.05 -93.61 -30.10
CA ARG A 962 -56.77 -94.11 -29.55
C ARG A 962 -55.67 -93.79 -30.55
N PHE A 963 -54.49 -93.55 -30.03
CA PHE A 963 -53.28 -93.27 -30.79
C PHE A 963 -52.07 -93.76 -29.99
N GLU A 964 -51.00 -94.10 -30.70
CA GLU A 964 -49.71 -94.36 -30.08
C GLU A 964 -48.96 -93.04 -29.89
N LYS A 965 -48.38 -92.85 -28.71
CA LYS A 965 -47.54 -91.68 -28.39
C LYS A 965 -46.18 -92.12 -27.88
N VAL A 966 -45.16 -91.31 -28.20
CA VAL A 966 -43.81 -91.37 -27.62
C VAL A 966 -43.53 -90.02 -27.00
N GLU A 967 -43.14 -90.01 -25.73
CA GLU A 967 -42.71 -88.82 -25.00
C GLU A 967 -41.18 -88.80 -24.96
N GLU A 968 -40.60 -87.74 -25.50
CA GLU A 968 -39.17 -87.41 -25.43
C GLU A 968 -38.98 -86.19 -24.52
N TRP A 969 -37.73 -85.87 -24.17
CA TRP A 969 -37.40 -84.88 -23.13
C TRP A 969 -38.03 -83.50 -23.37
N ASN A 970 -38.23 -83.07 -24.61
CA ASN A 970 -38.83 -81.77 -24.97
C ASN A 970 -39.92 -81.89 -26.04
N LYS A 971 -40.44 -83.10 -26.29
CA LYS A 971 -41.29 -83.37 -27.45
C LYS A 971 -42.26 -84.51 -27.23
N LEU A 972 -43.51 -84.34 -27.68
CA LEU A 972 -44.51 -85.40 -27.74
C LEU A 972 -44.74 -85.78 -29.22
N ILE A 973 -44.49 -87.03 -29.57
CA ILE A 973 -44.68 -87.56 -30.94
C ILE A 973 -45.88 -88.49 -30.95
N ILE A 974 -46.80 -88.30 -31.91
CA ILE A 974 -48.01 -89.10 -32.08
C ILE A 974 -48.08 -89.67 -33.49
N SER A 975 -48.28 -90.99 -33.61
CA SER A 975 -48.46 -91.65 -34.90
C SER A 975 -49.87 -91.44 -35.45
N SER A 976 -49.97 -91.08 -36.73
CA SER A 976 -51.25 -90.99 -37.45
C SER A 976 -51.66 -92.28 -38.17
N SER A 977 -50.93 -93.39 -37.98
CA SER A 977 -51.15 -94.65 -38.70
C SER A 977 -52.55 -95.25 -38.54
N GLU A 978 -53.22 -95.02 -37.40
CA GLU A 978 -54.59 -95.46 -37.14
C GLU A 978 -55.66 -94.41 -37.50
N LEU A 979 -55.25 -93.22 -37.97
CA LEU A 979 -56.14 -92.12 -38.32
C LEU A 979 -56.50 -92.16 -39.81
N ARG A 980 -57.76 -91.88 -40.14
CA ARG A 980 -58.20 -91.69 -41.53
C ARG A 980 -58.04 -90.23 -41.94
N GLN A 981 -58.00 -89.96 -43.25
CA GLN A 981 -58.08 -88.59 -43.75
C GLN A 981 -59.28 -87.84 -43.16
N GLY A 982 -59.05 -86.65 -42.60
CA GLY A 982 -60.08 -85.86 -41.91
C GLY A 982 -59.50 -84.77 -41.00
N VAL A 983 -60.39 -84.01 -40.37
CA VAL A 983 -60.02 -83.00 -39.36
C VAL A 983 -60.33 -83.55 -37.97
N TYR A 984 -59.41 -83.36 -37.04
CA TYR A 984 -59.47 -83.81 -35.66
C TYR A 984 -59.21 -82.63 -34.73
N LEU A 985 -59.78 -82.68 -33.53
CA LEU A 985 -59.43 -81.77 -32.45
C LEU A 985 -58.43 -82.47 -31.53
N PHE A 986 -57.22 -81.92 -31.45
CA PHE A 986 -56.17 -82.36 -30.54
C PHE A 986 -56.18 -81.45 -29.32
N SER A 987 -56.37 -82.01 -28.13
CA SER A 987 -56.36 -81.25 -26.88
C SER A 987 -55.44 -81.88 -25.86
N PHE A 988 -54.75 -81.05 -25.08
CA PHE A 988 -53.78 -81.46 -24.07
C PHE A 988 -53.69 -80.39 -22.98
N THR A 989 -53.13 -80.73 -21.83
CA THR A 989 -52.92 -79.82 -20.70
C THR A 989 -51.43 -79.75 -20.39
N ILE A 990 -50.88 -78.54 -20.27
CA ILE A 990 -49.50 -78.30 -19.82
C ILE A 990 -49.59 -77.42 -18.58
N ASN A 991 -48.96 -77.84 -17.47
CA ASN A 991 -48.92 -77.10 -16.21
C ASN A 991 -50.30 -76.56 -15.75
N GLY A 992 -51.36 -77.37 -15.91
CA GLY A 992 -52.74 -77.02 -15.52
C GLY A 992 -53.53 -76.18 -16.52
N GLN A 993 -52.91 -75.62 -17.58
CA GLN A 993 -53.61 -74.92 -18.65
C GLN A 993 -53.97 -75.85 -19.82
N ARG A 994 -55.21 -75.74 -20.33
CA ARG A 994 -55.73 -76.58 -21.41
C ARG A 994 -55.56 -75.90 -22.76
N TYR A 995 -54.91 -76.60 -23.68
CA TYR A 995 -54.72 -76.18 -25.07
C TYR A 995 -55.54 -77.06 -26.03
N GLN A 996 -55.99 -76.46 -27.14
CA GLN A 996 -56.72 -77.14 -28.20
C GLN A 996 -56.21 -76.68 -29.57
N SER A 997 -55.94 -77.61 -30.46
CA SER A 997 -55.51 -77.34 -31.83
C SER A 997 -56.25 -78.25 -32.82
N LYS A 998 -56.55 -77.73 -34.01
CA LYS A 998 -57.12 -78.54 -35.10
C LYS A 998 -56.00 -79.26 -35.81
N LEU A 999 -56.06 -80.58 -35.90
CA LEU A 999 -55.15 -81.41 -36.68
C LEU A 999 -55.83 -81.87 -37.97
N MET A 1000 -55.19 -81.65 -39.11
CA MET A 1000 -55.65 -82.16 -40.40
C MET A 1000 -54.81 -83.37 -40.80
N VAL A 1001 -55.46 -84.50 -41.08
CA VAL A 1001 -54.82 -85.70 -41.63
C VAL A 1001 -55.18 -85.78 -43.11
N VAL A 1002 -54.17 -85.87 -43.98
CA VAL A 1002 -54.30 -85.97 -45.45
C VAL A 1002 -53.74 -87.32 -45.92
N ASN A 1003 -54.13 -87.77 -47.12
CA ASN A 1003 -53.56 -88.99 -47.70
C ASN A 1003 -52.14 -88.78 -48.23
#